data_AF-A0A354GSK3-F1
#
_entry.id   AF-A0A354GSK3-F1
#
_cell.length_a   1.000
_cell.length_b   1.000
_cell.length_c   1.000
_cell.angle_alpha   90.00
_cell.angle_beta   90.00
_cell.angle_gamma   90.00
#
_symmetry.space_group_name_H-M   'P 1'
#
loop_
_entity.id
_entity.type
_entity.pdbx_description
1 polymer ?
#
loop_
_entity_poly.entity_id
_entity_poly.type
_entity_poly.pdbx_seq_one_letter_code
_entity_poly.pdbx_strand_id
1 'polypeptide(L)'
;MPDGPNHDSQGQAGAVAPPEVLLVCPECAAPLAAPAYEAHLRQAHRLVFFRGRLLPHDDALALLLNLVAAPTPDAEAWRTLAALARADHNQRADAFLAATLGGLLARVGGKRRGAAVEALASLLTEEGDAPLTAALSANGEIAARWLALALMPRLPMPFDAALLEPLSGLLLERGLPVEAKFAAVAALMRSPGTKSKLAAKFLRRLVSGIGKARALDRLRRFERHFGSTPAIDALCAKLEARIQMTCPRCPTKLRRPAMMRHLWDTHQLILDGRRVREPWVIVEDWIAEYRKDGNPALLELCRIRGQQLDPQDGLHRVHRQLLRSGATDAEALGDLLARAREQHASLCPRCFALAPQLREAPPLEMILRPQRLTADGYAVEITSKGIWNALEVRAPGRVLFHGREGAWFWTGRGATFFLAGPLVLLALATALAWGDGPAPVVAVVVLAGAAFLTQWIVRKTWSAGAPLERLLSHAWTLLAPHLHESGFHPQDSAFLAGLALVTAPGVFPRRQTPFLADLLKRTEDAVSAGSCPPSHLAALHRLAAEDAGARGADLVPLVVEKLARCFQGRLPLTYAESLLADWRNNEWTRGARARLRVLLCDRAFEAGFEVTNLLDIGRTGPVLGEILGTDDAAGLAALRLLWSQRPTRPWDHCGEARTVFDLAADPGFADLLGRHPDLLLWQREPSWVVAVEGGEEPMRAAEIMLCAGGVWLQEVRFTEAPTVVEETRTSFGGQLTLGKRRFRGAGEIDALARRMERWFRFAFNDFLPGTASVAAWRSPERGAILRAWGAAPCPECGHYMLPRVGAIGVALDEAAP
;
A
#
# COMPACT_ATOMS: atom_id res chain seq x y z
N MET A 1 12.60 16.67 -99.54
CA MET A 1 13.61 15.90 -98.78
C MET A 1 12.97 15.46 -97.47
N PRO A 2 13.13 14.20 -97.05
CA PRO A 2 12.38 13.06 -97.64
C PRO A 2 11.60 12.25 -96.56
N ASP A 3 10.80 11.22 -96.87
CA ASP A 3 10.61 10.50 -98.15
C ASP A 3 9.11 10.12 -98.41
N GLY A 4 8.83 9.29 -99.42
CA GLY A 4 7.51 8.76 -99.78
C GLY A 4 7.21 7.32 -99.25
N PRO A 5 6.28 6.55 -99.86
CA PRO A 5 5.82 6.64 -101.25
C PRO A 5 4.29 6.71 -101.50
N ASN A 6 3.93 7.10 -102.73
CA ASN A 6 2.63 6.84 -103.36
C ASN A 6 2.52 5.37 -103.82
N HIS A 7 1.31 4.81 -103.89
CA HIS A 7 0.80 4.20 -105.14
C HIS A 7 -0.71 3.87 -105.11
N ASP A 8 -1.30 4.01 -106.29
CA ASP A 8 -2.40 3.25 -106.90
C ASP A 8 -3.85 3.22 -106.36
N SER A 9 -4.69 3.82 -107.19
CA SER A 9 -6.05 3.39 -107.51
C SER A 9 -6.12 1.99 -108.14
N GLN A 10 -7.08 1.15 -107.72
CA GLN A 10 -7.91 0.27 -108.57
C GLN A 10 -8.85 -0.62 -107.72
N GLY A 11 -9.89 -1.19 -108.37
CA GLY A 11 -10.43 -2.50 -107.96
C GLY A 11 -11.78 -2.51 -107.24
N GLN A 12 -12.86 -2.63 -108.01
CA GLN A 12 -14.17 -3.04 -107.51
C GLN A 12 -14.14 -4.46 -106.93
N ALA A 13 -14.85 -4.70 -105.84
CA ALA A 13 -15.65 -5.91 -105.64
C ALA A 13 -16.79 -5.60 -104.65
N GLY A 14 -18.04 -5.83 -105.07
CA GLY A 14 -19.20 -5.48 -104.25
C GLY A 14 -19.46 -6.51 -103.16
N ALA A 15 -19.46 -6.07 -101.90
CA ALA A 15 -20.38 -6.64 -100.92
C ALA A 15 -21.73 -5.95 -101.12
N VAL A 16 -22.70 -6.66 -101.69
CA VAL A 16 -24.09 -6.17 -101.80
C VAL A 16 -24.60 -5.93 -100.38
N ALA A 17 -24.73 -4.66 -100.00
CA ALA A 17 -25.52 -4.32 -98.82
C ALA A 17 -26.93 -4.90 -99.05
N PRO A 18 -27.48 -5.69 -98.11
CA PRO A 18 -28.80 -6.29 -98.29
C PRO A 18 -29.83 -5.18 -98.55
N PRO A 19 -30.85 -5.42 -99.39
CA PRO A 19 -31.82 -4.40 -99.77
C PRO A 19 -32.38 -3.76 -98.50
N GLU A 20 -32.28 -2.43 -98.41
CA GLU A 20 -32.74 -1.67 -97.26
C GLU A 20 -34.25 -1.90 -97.12
N VAL A 21 -34.64 -2.67 -96.11
CA VAL A 21 -36.02 -3.14 -95.94
C VAL A 21 -36.88 -1.95 -95.58
N LEU A 22 -37.57 -1.39 -96.58
CA LEU A 22 -38.50 -0.29 -96.40
C LEU A 22 -39.69 -0.80 -95.56
N LEU A 23 -39.82 -0.25 -94.36
CA LEU A 23 -40.94 -0.51 -93.48
C LEU A 23 -42.15 0.29 -93.99
N VAL A 24 -43.26 -0.40 -94.24
CA VAL A 24 -44.51 0.22 -94.68
C VAL A 24 -45.29 0.66 -93.45
N CYS A 25 -45.61 1.95 -93.36
CA CYS A 25 -46.44 2.49 -92.27
C CYS A 25 -47.85 1.84 -92.30
N PRO A 26 -48.32 1.19 -91.22
CA PRO A 26 -49.62 0.51 -91.21
C PRO A 26 -50.81 1.47 -91.33
N GLU A 27 -50.64 2.75 -90.97
CA GLU A 27 -51.71 3.76 -90.98
C GLU A 27 -51.89 4.46 -92.34
N CYS A 28 -50.81 4.65 -93.11
CA CYS A 28 -50.84 5.43 -94.36
C CYS A 28 -50.17 4.74 -95.56
N ALA A 29 -49.66 3.51 -95.39
CA ALA A 29 -48.92 2.74 -96.39
C ALA A 29 -47.64 3.41 -96.94
N ALA A 30 -47.14 4.49 -96.31
CA ALA A 30 -45.89 5.13 -96.73
C ALA A 30 -44.68 4.18 -96.54
N PRO A 31 -43.87 3.92 -97.58
CA PRO A 31 -42.63 3.16 -97.45
C PRO A 31 -41.53 4.06 -96.86
N LEU A 32 -40.93 3.62 -95.77
CA LEU A 32 -39.98 4.41 -94.98
C LEU A 32 -38.73 3.59 -94.69
N ALA A 33 -37.55 4.22 -94.78
CA ALA A 33 -36.33 3.63 -94.26
C ALA A 33 -36.47 3.41 -92.75
N ALA A 34 -35.93 2.31 -92.23
CA ALA A 34 -36.01 1.93 -90.81
C ALA A 34 -35.73 3.09 -89.81
N PRO A 35 -34.69 3.94 -89.96
CA PRO A 35 -34.45 5.05 -89.04
C PRO A 35 -35.47 6.20 -89.13
N ALA A 36 -36.20 6.33 -90.25
CA ALA A 36 -37.24 7.35 -90.43
C ALA A 36 -38.62 6.89 -89.94
N TYR A 37 -38.83 5.58 -89.78
CA TYR A 37 -40.12 4.96 -89.49
C TYR A 37 -40.75 5.44 -88.17
N GLU A 38 -40.01 5.40 -87.05
CA GLU A 38 -40.52 5.85 -85.76
C GLU A 38 -40.75 7.37 -85.69
N ALA A 39 -39.92 8.15 -86.39
CA ALA A 39 -40.09 9.60 -86.48
C ALA A 39 -41.37 9.96 -87.25
N HIS A 40 -41.63 9.27 -88.36
CA HIS A 40 -42.85 9.43 -89.15
C HIS A 40 -44.10 9.05 -88.34
N LEU A 41 -44.13 7.88 -87.70
CA LEU A 41 -45.27 7.45 -86.86
C LEU A 41 -45.61 8.49 -85.77
N ARG A 42 -44.58 9.06 -85.15
CA ARG A 42 -44.72 10.07 -84.10
C ARG A 42 -45.23 11.41 -84.64
N GLN A 43 -44.69 11.88 -85.77
CA GLN A 43 -44.99 13.20 -86.33
C GLN A 43 -46.30 13.22 -87.12
N ALA A 44 -46.53 12.23 -87.99
CA ALA A 44 -47.70 12.17 -88.87
C ALA A 44 -48.94 11.56 -88.19
N HIS A 45 -48.75 10.54 -87.34
CA HIS A 45 -49.85 9.75 -86.78
C HIS A 45 -50.03 9.88 -85.26
N ARG A 46 -49.14 10.61 -84.56
CA ARG A 46 -49.10 10.67 -83.09
C ARG A 46 -49.04 9.28 -82.43
N LEU A 47 -48.38 8.33 -83.09
CA LEU A 47 -48.15 6.99 -82.57
C LEU A 47 -46.72 6.84 -82.07
N VAL A 48 -46.56 6.18 -80.93
CA VAL A 48 -45.26 5.82 -80.35
C VAL A 48 -45.12 4.30 -80.40
N PHE A 49 -44.00 3.84 -80.95
CA PHE A 49 -43.62 2.43 -80.89
C PHE A 49 -42.86 2.16 -79.59
N PHE A 50 -43.34 1.21 -78.79
CA PHE A 50 -42.67 0.79 -77.56
C PHE A 50 -42.91 -0.71 -77.33
N ARG A 51 -41.82 -1.47 -77.14
CA ARG A 51 -41.85 -2.94 -76.91
C ARG A 51 -42.78 -3.72 -77.85
N GLY A 52 -42.68 -3.46 -79.16
CA GLY A 52 -43.47 -4.17 -80.16
C GLY A 52 -44.92 -3.71 -80.30
N ARG A 53 -45.34 -2.67 -79.57
CA ARG A 53 -46.71 -2.12 -79.64
C ARG A 53 -46.69 -0.69 -80.18
N LEU A 54 -47.63 -0.39 -81.07
CA LEU A 54 -48.02 0.98 -81.41
C LEU A 54 -49.04 1.46 -80.38
N LEU A 55 -48.81 2.65 -79.83
CA LEU A 55 -49.67 3.29 -78.82
C LEU A 55 -49.94 4.76 -79.22
N PRO A 56 -51.16 5.28 -79.02
CA PRO A 56 -51.42 6.72 -79.08
C PRO A 56 -50.47 7.50 -78.17
N HIS A 57 -50.07 8.71 -78.56
CA HIS A 57 -49.06 9.51 -77.85
C HIS A 57 -49.37 9.69 -76.36
N ASP A 58 -50.61 10.00 -76.00
CA ASP A 58 -51.01 10.24 -74.60
C ASP A 58 -51.02 8.94 -73.78
N ASP A 59 -51.46 7.83 -74.37
CA ASP A 59 -51.43 6.49 -73.74
C ASP A 59 -49.99 6.00 -73.56
N ALA A 60 -49.13 6.25 -74.56
CA ALA A 60 -47.71 5.97 -74.48
C ALA A 60 -47.04 6.80 -73.38
N LEU A 61 -47.31 8.10 -73.31
CA LEU A 61 -46.80 8.98 -72.26
C LEU A 61 -47.25 8.50 -70.87
N ALA A 62 -48.53 8.18 -70.70
CA ALA A 62 -49.06 7.65 -69.44
C ALA A 62 -48.41 6.30 -69.06
N LEU A 63 -48.22 5.38 -70.02
CA LEU A 63 -47.56 4.10 -69.80
C LEU A 63 -46.09 4.28 -69.41
N LEU A 64 -45.33 5.07 -70.16
CA LEU A 64 -43.91 5.36 -69.91
C LEU A 64 -43.71 5.99 -68.52
N LEU A 65 -44.57 6.95 -68.15
CA LEU A 65 -44.54 7.57 -66.83
C LEU A 65 -44.85 6.59 -65.69
N ASN A 66 -45.78 5.66 -65.89
CA ASN A 66 -46.05 4.59 -64.91
C ASN A 66 -44.87 3.60 -64.77
N LEU A 67 -44.19 3.27 -65.87
CA LEU A 67 -43.00 2.41 -65.87
C LEU A 67 -41.77 3.10 -65.24
N VAL A 68 -41.60 4.39 -65.46
CA VAL A 68 -40.55 5.21 -64.81
C VAL A 68 -40.85 5.41 -63.32
N ALA A 69 -42.12 5.52 -62.92
CA ALA A 69 -42.53 5.64 -61.51
C ALA A 69 -42.56 4.30 -60.73
N ALA A 70 -42.21 3.18 -61.37
CA ALA A 70 -42.18 1.86 -60.73
C ALA A 70 -41.08 1.77 -59.65
N PRO A 71 -41.18 0.83 -58.68
CA PRO A 71 -40.12 0.60 -57.67
C PRO A 71 -38.75 0.27 -58.27
N THR A 72 -38.74 -0.33 -59.45
CA THR A 72 -37.59 -0.53 -60.33
C THR A 72 -37.86 0.23 -61.63
N PRO A 73 -37.41 1.48 -61.77
CA PRO A 73 -37.64 2.31 -62.94
C PRO A 73 -37.12 1.66 -64.22
N ASP A 74 -37.92 1.72 -65.28
CA ASP A 74 -37.61 1.08 -66.55
C ASP A 74 -36.71 1.98 -67.44
N ALA A 75 -35.50 1.49 -67.76
CA ALA A 75 -34.50 2.23 -68.52
C ALA A 75 -34.80 2.35 -70.03
N GLU A 76 -35.62 1.45 -70.57
CA GLU A 76 -36.12 1.60 -71.94
C GLU A 76 -37.22 2.67 -71.95
N ALA A 77 -38.13 2.63 -70.97
CA ALA A 77 -39.19 3.61 -70.84
C ALA A 77 -38.66 5.04 -70.63
N TRP A 78 -37.60 5.21 -69.82
CA TRP A 78 -36.94 6.50 -69.67
C TRP A 78 -36.34 7.01 -70.98
N ARG A 79 -35.60 6.17 -71.73
CA ARG A 79 -35.02 6.55 -73.02
C ARG A 79 -36.10 7.00 -74.01
N THR A 80 -37.20 6.25 -74.12
CA THR A 80 -38.33 6.63 -74.97
C THR A 80 -38.97 7.94 -74.50
N LEU A 81 -39.18 8.13 -73.19
CA LEU A 81 -39.73 9.36 -72.60
C LEU A 81 -38.84 10.59 -72.86
N ALA A 82 -37.52 10.47 -72.66
CA ALA A 82 -36.55 11.52 -72.91
C ALA A 82 -36.47 11.86 -74.41
N ALA A 83 -36.50 10.85 -75.29
CA ALA A 83 -36.55 11.04 -76.74
C ALA A 83 -37.87 11.69 -77.22
N LEU A 84 -39.00 11.42 -76.57
CA LEU A 84 -40.27 12.13 -76.81
C LEU A 84 -40.15 13.59 -76.37
N ALA A 85 -39.75 13.84 -75.12
CA ALA A 85 -39.61 15.19 -74.59
C ALA A 85 -38.65 16.07 -75.42
N ARG A 86 -37.53 15.52 -75.89
CA ARG A 86 -36.59 16.23 -76.79
C ARG A 86 -37.21 16.52 -78.16
N ALA A 87 -38.00 15.61 -78.72
CA ALA A 87 -38.69 15.81 -80.00
C ALA A 87 -39.82 16.84 -79.91
N ASP A 88 -40.66 16.77 -78.87
CA ASP A 88 -41.87 17.59 -78.74
C ASP A 88 -41.62 18.98 -78.10
N HIS A 89 -40.57 19.12 -77.29
CA HIS A 89 -40.28 20.37 -76.55
C HIS A 89 -38.92 21.00 -76.86
N ASN A 90 -38.05 20.34 -77.64
CA ASN A 90 -36.74 20.86 -78.07
C ASN A 90 -35.95 21.43 -76.87
N GLN A 91 -35.54 22.70 -76.89
CA GLN A 91 -34.80 23.38 -75.81
C GLN A 91 -35.53 23.43 -74.45
N ARG A 92 -36.83 23.08 -74.38
CA ARG A 92 -37.61 23.03 -73.13
C ARG A 92 -37.77 21.61 -72.58
N ALA A 93 -37.17 20.60 -73.19
CA ALA A 93 -37.27 19.20 -72.78
C ALA A 93 -36.92 18.98 -71.31
N ASP A 94 -35.81 19.55 -70.82
CA ASP A 94 -35.38 19.38 -69.43
C ASP A 94 -36.34 19.99 -68.41
N ALA A 95 -36.92 21.16 -68.73
CA ALA A 95 -37.93 21.80 -67.89
C ALA A 95 -39.22 20.97 -67.83
N PHE A 96 -39.64 20.40 -68.97
CA PHE A 96 -40.78 19.49 -69.05
C PHE A 96 -40.53 18.19 -68.27
N LEU A 97 -39.38 17.54 -68.46
CA LEU A 97 -38.98 16.33 -67.74
C LEU A 97 -38.89 16.59 -66.24
N ALA A 98 -38.28 17.70 -65.82
CA ALA A 98 -38.18 18.08 -64.41
C ALA A 98 -39.55 18.33 -63.75
N ALA A 99 -40.47 19.01 -64.44
CA ALA A 99 -41.85 19.20 -63.97
C ALA A 99 -42.62 17.87 -63.88
N THR A 100 -42.46 17.02 -64.89
CA THR A 100 -43.13 15.72 -64.98
C THR A 100 -42.64 14.75 -63.90
N LEU A 101 -41.33 14.60 -63.72
CA LEU A 101 -40.72 13.80 -62.65
C LEU A 101 -41.06 14.37 -61.26
N GLY A 102 -41.10 15.70 -61.11
CA GLY A 102 -41.54 16.36 -59.89
C GLY A 102 -42.98 16.01 -59.52
N GLY A 103 -43.91 16.11 -60.48
CA GLY A 103 -45.31 15.75 -60.31
C GLY A 103 -45.53 14.27 -60.01
N LEU A 104 -44.77 13.38 -60.66
CA LEU A 104 -44.79 11.94 -60.34
C LEU A 104 -44.35 11.68 -58.89
N LEU A 105 -43.18 12.16 -58.50
CA LEU A 105 -42.64 11.94 -57.16
C LEU A 105 -43.44 12.65 -56.06
N ALA A 106 -44.14 13.75 -56.36
CA ALA A 106 -45.09 14.38 -55.45
C ALA A 106 -46.28 13.45 -55.13
N ARG A 107 -46.80 12.71 -56.13
CA ARG A 107 -47.86 11.71 -55.96
C ARG A 107 -47.39 10.47 -55.17
N VAL A 108 -46.09 10.14 -55.21
CA VAL A 108 -45.54 9.05 -54.38
C VAL A 108 -45.59 9.44 -52.90
N GLY A 109 -46.28 8.62 -52.11
CA GLY A 109 -46.46 8.84 -50.66
C GLY A 109 -45.14 8.89 -49.89
N GLY A 110 -45.05 9.78 -48.89
CA GLY A 110 -43.78 10.20 -48.27
C GLY A 110 -42.85 9.08 -47.77
N LYS A 111 -43.38 7.95 -47.28
CA LYS A 111 -42.58 6.78 -46.86
C LYS A 111 -41.88 6.06 -48.04
N ARG A 112 -42.49 6.07 -49.23
CA ARG A 112 -41.94 5.44 -50.45
C ARG A 112 -41.14 6.41 -51.31
N ARG A 113 -41.36 7.73 -51.15
CA ARG A 113 -40.73 8.77 -51.97
C ARG A 113 -39.20 8.71 -51.95
N GLY A 114 -38.58 8.37 -50.81
CA GLY A 114 -37.11 8.22 -50.74
C GLY A 114 -36.57 7.09 -51.60
N ALA A 115 -37.21 5.92 -51.58
CA ALA A 115 -36.82 4.79 -52.43
C ALA A 115 -37.03 5.11 -53.93
N ALA A 116 -38.15 5.76 -54.27
CA ALA A 116 -38.42 6.19 -55.65
C ALA A 116 -37.42 7.25 -56.15
N VAL A 117 -37.04 8.22 -55.30
CA VAL A 117 -35.99 9.20 -55.61
C VAL A 117 -34.64 8.52 -55.84
N GLU A 118 -34.22 7.60 -54.98
CA GLU A 118 -32.93 6.91 -55.13
C GLU A 118 -32.89 6.04 -56.39
N ALA A 119 -33.97 5.31 -56.69
CA ALA A 119 -34.06 4.46 -57.86
C ALA A 119 -34.07 5.28 -59.17
N LEU A 120 -34.83 6.38 -59.23
CA LEU A 120 -34.79 7.31 -60.36
C LEU A 120 -33.44 7.98 -60.52
N ALA A 121 -32.82 8.43 -59.42
CA ALA A 121 -31.49 9.01 -59.48
C ALA A 121 -30.43 8.00 -59.95
N SER A 122 -30.62 6.70 -59.72
CA SER A 122 -29.70 5.67 -60.23
C SER A 122 -29.85 5.53 -61.74
N LEU A 123 -31.09 5.43 -62.23
CA LEU A 123 -31.39 5.36 -63.66
C LEU A 123 -30.83 6.56 -64.43
N LEU A 124 -31.14 7.78 -63.95
CA LEU A 124 -30.73 9.03 -64.60
C LEU A 124 -29.21 9.27 -64.60
N THR A 125 -28.45 8.54 -63.77
CA THR A 125 -26.99 8.63 -63.75
C THR A 125 -26.36 8.03 -65.01
N GLU A 126 -26.97 6.99 -65.59
CA GLU A 126 -26.44 6.29 -66.76
C GLU A 126 -26.42 7.17 -68.03
N GLU A 127 -27.21 8.24 -68.07
CA GLU A 127 -27.29 9.19 -69.20
C GLU A 127 -26.66 10.57 -68.94
N GLY A 128 -26.33 10.92 -67.68
CA GLY A 128 -25.41 12.02 -67.36
C GLY A 128 -25.87 13.46 -67.66
N ASP A 129 -27.18 13.75 -67.67
CA ASP A 129 -27.71 15.04 -68.14
C ASP A 129 -27.67 16.16 -67.06
N ALA A 130 -26.61 16.96 -67.06
CA ALA A 130 -26.44 18.11 -66.15
C ALA A 130 -27.51 19.22 -66.32
N PRO A 131 -27.93 19.61 -67.54
CA PRO A 131 -29.11 20.45 -67.78
C PRO A 131 -30.38 20.00 -67.05
N LEU A 132 -30.72 18.70 -67.11
CA LEU A 132 -31.87 18.15 -66.39
C LEU A 132 -31.73 18.30 -64.88
N THR A 133 -30.52 18.10 -64.34
CA THR A 133 -30.27 18.29 -62.90
C THR A 133 -30.44 19.76 -62.49
N ALA A 134 -30.02 20.71 -63.33
CA ALA A 134 -30.28 22.13 -63.13
C ALA A 134 -31.79 22.43 -63.16
N ALA A 135 -32.52 21.90 -64.13
CA ALA A 135 -33.98 22.08 -64.23
C ALA A 135 -34.74 21.49 -63.02
N LEU A 136 -34.35 20.30 -62.54
CA LEU A 136 -34.89 19.68 -61.32
C LEU A 136 -34.63 20.53 -60.07
N SER A 137 -33.44 21.15 -59.97
CA SER A 137 -33.08 22.00 -58.83
C SER A 137 -33.84 23.33 -58.79
N ALA A 138 -34.21 23.88 -59.96
CA ALA A 138 -34.99 25.11 -60.09
C ALA A 138 -36.51 24.89 -59.98
N ASN A 139 -36.98 23.64 -60.03
CA ASN A 139 -38.39 23.30 -60.04
C ASN A 139 -39.13 23.77 -58.75
N GLY A 140 -40.44 24.02 -58.84
CA GLY A 140 -41.28 24.37 -57.69
C GLY A 140 -41.46 23.23 -56.69
N GLU A 141 -41.47 21.98 -57.16
CA GLU A 141 -41.76 20.80 -56.35
C GLU A 141 -40.58 20.36 -55.48
N ILE A 142 -40.83 20.18 -54.18
CA ILE A 142 -39.84 19.66 -53.22
C ILE A 142 -39.34 18.27 -53.65
N ALA A 143 -40.18 17.48 -54.33
CA ALA A 143 -39.84 16.15 -54.81
C ALA A 143 -38.81 16.18 -55.96
N ALA A 144 -38.94 17.12 -56.92
CA ALA A 144 -37.94 17.35 -57.95
C ALA A 144 -36.62 17.88 -57.37
N ARG A 145 -36.70 18.79 -56.39
CA ARG A 145 -35.53 19.29 -55.64
C ARG A 145 -34.79 18.22 -54.85
N TRP A 146 -35.52 17.22 -54.32
CA TRP A 146 -34.90 16.05 -53.68
C TRP A 146 -34.22 15.16 -54.72
N LEU A 147 -34.85 14.89 -55.86
CA LEU A 147 -34.22 14.17 -56.97
C LEU A 147 -32.92 14.86 -57.44
N ALA A 148 -32.92 16.19 -57.58
CA ALA A 148 -31.72 16.96 -57.87
C ALA A 148 -30.60 16.74 -56.82
N LEU A 149 -30.91 16.75 -55.52
CA LEU A 149 -29.91 16.45 -54.47
C LEU A 149 -29.41 14.99 -54.52
N ALA A 150 -30.23 14.03 -54.93
CA ALA A 150 -29.84 12.62 -55.05
C ALA A 150 -29.00 12.33 -56.31
N LEU A 151 -29.12 13.17 -57.34
CA LEU A 151 -28.27 13.12 -58.55
C LEU A 151 -26.87 13.69 -58.32
N MET A 152 -26.73 14.75 -57.50
CA MET A 152 -25.44 15.43 -57.27
C MET A 152 -24.26 14.49 -56.94
N PRO A 153 -24.39 13.44 -56.10
CA PRO A 153 -23.28 12.54 -55.79
C PRO A 153 -22.86 11.61 -56.92
N ARG A 154 -23.62 11.58 -58.01
CA ARG A 154 -23.50 10.63 -59.12
C ARG A 154 -23.13 11.29 -60.45
N LEU A 155 -23.20 12.63 -60.53
CA LEU A 155 -22.80 13.39 -61.71
C LEU A 155 -21.28 13.22 -62.00
N PRO A 156 -20.88 13.30 -63.28
CA PRO A 156 -19.48 13.31 -63.67
C PRO A 156 -18.75 14.51 -63.05
N MET A 157 -17.50 14.29 -62.66
CA MET A 157 -16.66 15.26 -61.97
C MET A 157 -15.62 15.82 -62.96
N PRO A 158 -15.31 17.14 -62.95
CA PRO A 158 -15.79 18.16 -62.02
C PRO A 158 -17.20 18.67 -62.32
N PHE A 159 -17.89 19.18 -61.28
CA PHE A 159 -19.21 19.79 -61.42
C PHE A 159 -19.20 21.01 -62.35
N ASP A 160 -20.24 21.12 -63.20
CA ASP A 160 -20.56 22.34 -63.91
C ASP A 160 -20.83 23.50 -62.92
N ALA A 161 -20.26 24.67 -63.22
CA ALA A 161 -20.46 25.90 -62.47
C ALA A 161 -21.96 26.29 -62.39
N ALA A 162 -22.76 25.95 -63.40
CA ALA A 162 -24.21 26.19 -63.44
C ALA A 162 -24.97 25.52 -62.26
N LEU A 163 -24.44 24.41 -61.73
CA LEU A 163 -25.08 23.65 -60.64
C LEU A 163 -24.78 24.20 -59.24
N LEU A 164 -23.79 25.07 -59.08
CA LEU A 164 -23.28 25.51 -57.78
C LEU A 164 -24.24 26.43 -57.01
N GLU A 165 -24.90 27.39 -57.67
CA GLU A 165 -25.88 28.25 -56.99
C GLU A 165 -27.22 27.57 -56.71
N PRO A 166 -27.79 26.74 -57.62
CA PRO A 166 -28.95 25.94 -57.28
C PRO A 166 -28.70 25.01 -56.09
N LEU A 167 -27.55 24.32 -56.03
CA LEU A 167 -27.16 23.52 -54.87
C LEU A 167 -27.08 24.35 -53.57
N SER A 168 -26.54 25.57 -53.64
CA SER A 168 -26.48 26.52 -52.51
C SER A 168 -27.88 26.88 -51.98
N GLY A 169 -28.88 26.98 -52.87
CA GLY A 169 -30.31 27.11 -52.51
C GLY A 169 -30.87 25.85 -51.85
N LEU A 170 -30.67 24.68 -52.46
CA LEU A 170 -31.16 23.39 -51.95
C LEU A 170 -30.68 23.06 -50.52
N LEU A 171 -29.46 23.45 -50.16
CA LEU A 171 -28.96 23.26 -48.78
C LEU A 171 -29.75 24.05 -47.73
N LEU A 172 -30.34 25.20 -48.09
CA LEU A 172 -31.13 26.04 -47.19
C LEU A 172 -32.58 25.54 -47.02
N GLU A 173 -33.10 24.82 -48.01
CA GLU A 173 -34.49 24.36 -48.08
C GLU A 173 -34.86 23.45 -46.89
N ARG A 174 -35.90 23.78 -46.11
CA ARG A 174 -36.17 23.05 -44.85
C ARG A 174 -36.81 21.68 -45.06
N GLY A 175 -37.50 21.46 -46.18
CA GLY A 175 -38.23 20.22 -46.48
C GLY A 175 -37.39 19.06 -47.02
N LEU A 176 -36.10 19.27 -47.33
CA LEU A 176 -35.23 18.26 -47.94
C LEU A 176 -34.45 17.44 -46.89
N PRO A 177 -34.31 16.11 -47.04
CA PRO A 177 -33.59 15.25 -46.10
C PRO A 177 -32.15 15.69 -45.86
N VAL A 178 -31.67 15.53 -44.62
CA VAL A 178 -30.32 15.95 -44.21
C VAL A 178 -29.26 15.05 -44.85
N GLU A 179 -29.60 13.79 -45.05
CA GLU A 179 -28.76 12.72 -45.58
C GLU A 179 -28.46 12.96 -47.07
N ALA A 180 -29.47 13.36 -47.87
CA ALA A 180 -29.28 13.78 -49.26
C ALA A 180 -28.39 15.03 -49.37
N LYS A 181 -28.56 16.00 -48.45
CA LYS A 181 -27.69 17.18 -48.37
C LYS A 181 -26.26 16.82 -48.00
N PHE A 182 -26.06 15.85 -47.11
CA PHE A 182 -24.74 15.37 -46.75
C PHE A 182 -24.05 14.71 -47.94
N ALA A 183 -24.73 13.83 -48.67
CA ALA A 183 -24.19 13.20 -49.86
C ALA A 183 -23.79 14.24 -50.93
N ALA A 184 -24.64 15.24 -51.21
CA ALA A 184 -24.33 16.30 -52.17
C ALA A 184 -23.14 17.18 -51.75
N VAL A 185 -23.03 17.56 -50.47
CA VAL A 185 -21.86 18.32 -49.95
C VAL A 185 -20.60 17.47 -49.96
N ALA A 186 -20.69 16.18 -49.63
CA ALA A 186 -19.59 15.23 -49.67
C ALA A 186 -19.03 15.08 -51.10
N ALA A 187 -19.89 14.95 -52.11
CA ALA A 187 -19.48 14.88 -53.50
C ALA A 187 -18.77 16.16 -53.95
N LEU A 188 -19.33 17.34 -53.63
CA LEU A 188 -18.70 18.63 -53.93
C LEU A 188 -17.32 18.80 -53.27
N MET A 189 -17.15 18.28 -52.04
CA MET A 189 -15.87 18.30 -51.32
C MET A 189 -14.86 17.29 -51.88
N ARG A 190 -15.30 16.25 -52.59
CA ARG A 190 -14.44 15.30 -53.32
C ARG A 190 -14.02 15.78 -54.71
N SER A 191 -14.62 16.87 -55.24
CA SER A 191 -14.29 17.35 -56.59
C SER A 191 -12.84 17.83 -56.69
N PRO A 192 -12.08 17.37 -57.70
CA PRO A 192 -10.85 18.02 -58.11
C PRO A 192 -11.12 19.51 -58.34
N GLY A 193 -10.22 20.37 -57.83
CA GLY A 193 -10.34 21.82 -57.98
C GLY A 193 -11.27 22.55 -56.98
N THR A 194 -11.99 21.87 -56.07
CA THR A 194 -12.77 22.56 -55.02
C THR A 194 -11.84 23.30 -54.05
N LYS A 195 -11.61 24.60 -54.31
CA LYS A 195 -10.85 25.49 -53.43
C LYS A 195 -11.48 25.49 -52.03
N SER A 196 -10.66 25.41 -50.97
CA SER A 196 -11.10 25.40 -49.55
C SER A 196 -12.16 26.47 -49.19
N LYS A 197 -12.08 27.67 -49.78
CA LYS A 197 -13.08 28.75 -49.61
C LYS A 197 -14.50 28.34 -50.05
N LEU A 198 -14.63 27.51 -51.09
CA LEU A 198 -15.90 27.03 -51.63
C LEU A 198 -16.49 25.94 -50.73
N ALA A 199 -15.72 24.92 -50.33
CA ALA A 199 -16.15 23.93 -49.33
C ALA A 199 -16.66 24.62 -48.04
N ALA A 200 -15.94 25.65 -47.55
CA ALA A 200 -16.37 26.43 -46.40
C ALA A 200 -17.65 27.27 -46.65
N LYS A 201 -17.98 27.67 -47.89
CA LYS A 201 -19.27 28.31 -48.25
C LYS A 201 -20.42 27.31 -48.06
N PHE A 202 -20.29 26.10 -48.60
CA PHE A 202 -21.34 25.07 -48.54
C PHE A 202 -21.52 24.49 -47.13
N LEU A 203 -20.43 24.24 -46.37
CA LEU A 203 -20.51 23.87 -44.95
C LEU A 203 -21.25 24.91 -44.11
N ARG A 204 -21.02 26.22 -44.37
CA ARG A 204 -21.77 27.31 -43.71
C ARG A 204 -23.25 27.33 -44.13
N ARG A 205 -23.59 27.03 -45.38
CA ARG A 205 -24.98 26.95 -45.86
C ARG A 205 -25.73 25.77 -45.22
N LEU A 206 -25.10 24.60 -45.11
CA LEU A 206 -25.65 23.38 -44.48
C LEU A 206 -26.10 23.59 -43.02
N VAL A 207 -25.43 24.49 -42.29
CA VAL A 207 -25.77 24.89 -40.91
C VAL A 207 -26.43 26.24 -40.77
N SER A 208 -26.77 26.91 -41.87
CA SER A 208 -27.46 28.19 -41.83
C SER A 208 -28.91 28.02 -41.35
N GLY A 209 -29.47 29.03 -40.70
CA GLY A 209 -30.87 29.04 -40.25
C GLY A 209 -31.23 28.05 -39.12
N ILE A 210 -30.23 27.42 -38.48
CA ILE A 210 -30.42 26.55 -37.29
C ILE A 210 -29.60 27.05 -36.09
N GLY A 211 -30.10 26.81 -34.88
CA GLY A 211 -29.45 27.26 -33.64
C GLY A 211 -28.06 26.62 -33.42
N LYS A 212 -27.12 27.36 -32.82
CA LYS A 212 -25.68 26.99 -32.69
C LYS A 212 -25.42 25.55 -32.23
N ALA A 213 -26.18 25.05 -31.25
CA ALA A 213 -26.04 23.68 -30.75
C ALA A 213 -26.47 22.62 -31.79
N ARG A 214 -27.57 22.87 -32.53
CA ARG A 214 -28.01 22.02 -33.65
C ARG A 214 -27.08 22.13 -34.85
N ALA A 215 -26.47 23.30 -35.08
CA ALA A 215 -25.44 23.49 -36.10
C ALA A 215 -24.20 22.63 -35.82
N LEU A 216 -23.71 22.64 -34.58
CA LEU A 216 -22.59 21.80 -34.16
C LEU A 216 -22.90 20.31 -34.25
N ASP A 217 -24.08 19.88 -33.80
CA ASP A 217 -24.51 18.48 -33.91
C ASP A 217 -24.62 18.03 -35.38
N ARG A 218 -25.20 18.87 -36.26
CA ARG A 218 -25.27 18.61 -37.70
C ARG A 218 -23.87 18.50 -38.33
N LEU A 219 -22.89 19.30 -37.91
CA LEU A 219 -21.51 19.16 -38.39
C LEU A 219 -20.86 17.86 -37.91
N ARG A 220 -21.01 17.49 -36.63
CA ARG A 220 -20.49 16.20 -36.12
C ARG A 220 -21.19 14.98 -36.73
N ARG A 221 -22.44 15.12 -37.19
CA ARG A 221 -23.13 14.11 -38.01
C ARG A 221 -22.55 14.05 -39.44
N PHE A 222 -22.23 15.20 -40.04
CA PHE A 222 -21.57 15.26 -41.35
C PHE A 222 -20.12 14.73 -41.30
N GLU A 223 -19.37 15.07 -40.26
CA GLU A 223 -18.01 14.59 -39.97
C GLU A 223 -17.95 13.06 -39.88
N ARG A 224 -18.91 12.43 -39.19
CA ARG A 224 -19.05 10.96 -39.18
C ARG A 224 -19.43 10.35 -40.53
N HIS A 225 -19.99 11.12 -41.45
CA HIS A 225 -20.36 10.67 -42.79
C HIS A 225 -19.24 10.90 -43.83
N PHE A 226 -18.45 11.95 -43.65
CA PHE A 226 -17.43 12.39 -44.63
C PHE A 226 -15.98 12.09 -44.20
N GLY A 227 -15.71 12.06 -42.90
CA GLY A 227 -14.38 12.19 -42.31
C GLY A 227 -14.12 13.59 -41.74
N SER A 228 -13.18 13.70 -40.80
CA SER A 228 -12.70 15.00 -40.31
C SER A 228 -11.90 15.73 -41.40
N THR A 229 -12.05 17.05 -41.45
CA THR A 229 -11.24 17.93 -42.31
C THR A 229 -11.06 19.28 -41.64
N PRO A 230 -9.95 20.01 -41.93
CA PRO A 230 -9.69 21.32 -41.31
C PRO A 230 -10.82 22.34 -41.49
N ALA A 231 -11.62 22.23 -42.55
CA ALA A 231 -12.77 23.10 -42.80
C ALA A 231 -13.98 22.79 -41.89
N ILE A 232 -14.19 21.53 -41.53
CA ILE A 232 -15.18 21.10 -40.54
C ILE A 232 -14.70 21.50 -39.14
N ASP A 233 -13.46 21.15 -38.78
CA ASP A 233 -12.91 21.38 -37.44
C ASP A 233 -12.90 22.87 -37.09
N ALA A 234 -12.44 23.72 -38.02
CA ALA A 234 -12.44 25.18 -37.85
C ALA A 234 -13.86 25.76 -37.68
N LEU A 235 -14.88 25.17 -38.33
CA LEU A 235 -16.26 25.60 -38.19
C LEU A 235 -16.89 25.10 -36.88
N CYS A 236 -16.60 23.87 -36.47
CA CYS A 236 -16.96 23.31 -35.17
C CYS A 236 -16.36 24.14 -34.03
N ALA A 237 -15.06 24.40 -34.03
CA ALA A 237 -14.37 25.22 -33.04
C ALA A 237 -14.95 26.64 -32.97
N LYS A 238 -15.25 27.27 -34.12
CA LYS A 238 -15.88 28.59 -34.19
C LYS A 238 -17.31 28.62 -33.64
N LEU A 239 -18.05 27.51 -33.72
CA LEU A 239 -19.38 27.38 -33.11
C LEU A 239 -19.29 27.10 -31.61
N GLU A 240 -18.41 26.21 -31.17
CA GLU A 240 -18.19 25.89 -29.76
C GLU A 240 -17.72 27.10 -28.94
N ALA A 241 -16.80 27.89 -29.48
CA ALA A 241 -16.37 29.16 -28.88
C ALA A 241 -17.51 30.18 -28.71
N ARG A 242 -18.65 30.00 -29.39
CA ARG A 242 -19.84 30.88 -29.35
C ARG A 242 -21.00 30.32 -28.53
N ILE A 243 -20.85 29.14 -27.92
CA ILE A 243 -21.81 28.54 -27.00
C ILE A 243 -21.45 28.96 -25.57
N GLN A 244 -22.44 29.48 -24.83
CA GLN A 244 -22.32 29.70 -23.39
C GLN A 244 -22.72 28.42 -22.65
N MET A 245 -21.93 28.07 -21.65
CA MET A 245 -22.15 26.98 -20.72
C MET A 245 -22.49 27.59 -19.36
N THR A 246 -23.32 26.92 -18.55
CA THR A 246 -23.58 27.30 -17.16
C THR A 246 -22.68 26.44 -16.27
N CYS A 247 -22.06 27.02 -15.25
CA CYS A 247 -21.29 26.26 -14.27
C CYS A 247 -22.25 25.39 -13.43
N PRO A 248 -21.89 24.14 -13.05
CA PRO A 248 -22.73 23.32 -12.18
C PRO A 248 -22.62 23.68 -10.69
N ARG A 249 -21.57 24.40 -10.27
CA ARG A 249 -21.35 24.80 -8.87
C ARG A 249 -21.82 26.24 -8.58
N CYS A 250 -22.00 27.09 -9.58
CA CYS A 250 -22.41 28.49 -9.40
C CYS A 250 -23.21 29.00 -10.63
N PRO A 251 -23.93 30.13 -10.55
CA PRO A 251 -24.83 30.58 -11.62
C PRO A 251 -24.12 31.15 -12.86
N THR A 252 -22.78 31.23 -12.86
CA THR A 252 -21.98 31.91 -13.90
C THR A 252 -22.13 31.24 -15.27
N LYS A 253 -22.41 32.05 -16.31
CA LYS A 253 -22.55 31.60 -17.70
C LYS A 253 -21.39 32.11 -18.56
N LEU A 254 -20.48 31.20 -18.94
CA LEU A 254 -19.25 31.52 -19.66
C LEU A 254 -19.14 30.74 -20.97
N ARG A 255 -18.41 31.28 -21.95
CA ARG A 255 -18.01 30.52 -23.14
C ARG A 255 -16.98 29.45 -22.74
N ARG A 256 -16.93 28.31 -23.44
CA ARG A 256 -16.08 27.15 -23.09
C ARG A 256 -14.65 27.50 -22.60
N PRO A 257 -13.85 28.37 -23.27
CA PRO A 257 -12.48 28.67 -22.82
C PRO A 257 -12.39 29.53 -21.53
N ALA A 258 -13.45 30.27 -21.22
CA ALA A 258 -13.58 30.98 -19.94
C ALA A 258 -14.18 30.06 -18.86
N MET A 259 -15.07 29.13 -19.25
CA MET A 259 -15.62 28.11 -18.35
C MET A 259 -14.54 27.15 -17.84
N MET A 260 -13.62 26.69 -18.72
CA MET A 260 -12.49 25.83 -18.31
C MET A 260 -11.62 26.49 -17.23
N ARG A 261 -11.25 27.76 -17.44
CA ARG A 261 -10.48 28.55 -16.46
C ARG A 261 -11.26 28.72 -15.16
N HIS A 262 -12.50 29.21 -15.24
CA HIS A 262 -13.35 29.38 -14.06
C HIS A 262 -13.57 28.08 -13.25
N LEU A 263 -13.77 26.93 -13.92
CA LEU A 263 -13.91 25.64 -13.24
C LEU A 263 -12.64 25.25 -12.46
N TRP A 264 -11.46 25.52 -13.03
CA TRP A 264 -10.18 25.31 -12.38
C TRP A 264 -9.96 26.35 -11.26
N ASP A 265 -9.87 27.62 -11.63
CA ASP A 265 -9.51 28.75 -10.78
C ASP A 265 -10.48 28.97 -9.60
N THR A 266 -11.77 28.69 -9.77
CA THR A 266 -12.81 28.95 -8.76
C THR A 266 -13.33 27.69 -8.06
N HIS A 267 -13.22 26.51 -8.69
CA HIS A 267 -13.84 25.28 -8.17
C HIS A 267 -12.92 24.06 -8.14
N GLN A 268 -11.68 24.15 -8.64
CA GLN A 268 -10.75 23.01 -8.78
C GLN A 268 -11.35 21.80 -9.53
N LEU A 269 -12.14 22.07 -10.58
CA LEU A 269 -12.80 21.08 -11.42
C LEU A 269 -12.28 21.12 -12.86
N ILE A 270 -12.30 19.98 -13.54
CA ILE A 270 -11.92 19.85 -14.94
C ILE A 270 -13.17 19.63 -15.82
N LEU A 271 -13.17 20.24 -17.01
CA LEU A 271 -14.19 20.05 -18.04
C LEU A 271 -13.78 18.93 -19.02
N ASP A 272 -14.15 17.70 -18.68
CA ASP A 272 -13.98 16.52 -19.53
C ASP A 272 -15.11 16.44 -20.57
N GLY A 273 -14.79 16.72 -21.84
CA GLY A 273 -15.78 16.75 -22.93
C GLY A 273 -16.88 17.79 -22.69
N ARG A 274 -18.04 17.34 -22.19
CA ARG A 274 -19.16 18.21 -21.73
C ARG A 274 -19.47 18.05 -20.23
N ARG A 275 -18.85 17.10 -19.54
CA ARG A 275 -19.06 16.83 -18.11
C ARG A 275 -18.03 17.61 -17.30
N VAL A 276 -18.44 18.08 -16.14
CA VAL A 276 -17.52 18.63 -15.15
C VAL A 276 -17.24 17.50 -14.16
N ARG A 277 -15.95 17.23 -13.91
CA ARG A 277 -15.50 16.14 -13.04
C ARG A 277 -14.47 16.65 -12.05
N GLU A 278 -14.36 15.95 -10.92
CA GLU A 278 -13.27 16.15 -9.97
C GLU A 278 -11.97 15.59 -10.56
N PRO A 279 -10.84 16.32 -10.46
CA PRO A 279 -9.62 15.95 -11.19
C PRO A 279 -9.04 14.59 -10.79
N TRP A 280 -9.09 14.24 -9.51
CA TRP A 280 -8.59 12.96 -9.01
C TRP A 280 -9.34 11.75 -9.57
N VAL A 281 -10.64 11.90 -9.87
CA VAL A 281 -11.44 10.82 -10.50
C VAL A 281 -11.01 10.60 -11.96
N ILE A 282 -10.54 11.65 -12.65
CA ILE A 282 -9.98 11.50 -14.01
C ILE A 282 -8.63 10.76 -13.94
N VAL A 283 -7.80 11.05 -12.95
CA VAL A 283 -6.52 10.34 -12.73
C VAL A 283 -6.77 8.87 -12.37
N GLU A 284 -7.78 8.57 -11.53
CA GLU A 284 -8.16 7.19 -11.21
C GLU A 284 -8.66 6.41 -12.44
N ASP A 285 -9.46 7.04 -13.31
CA ASP A 285 -9.88 6.45 -14.59
C ASP A 285 -8.66 6.16 -15.50
N TRP A 286 -7.72 7.09 -15.63
CA TRP A 286 -6.51 6.91 -16.45
C TRP A 286 -5.57 5.83 -15.89
N ILE A 287 -5.46 5.68 -14.56
CA ILE A 287 -4.74 4.56 -13.95
C ILE A 287 -5.43 3.22 -14.25
N ALA A 288 -6.77 3.19 -14.24
CA ALA A 288 -7.54 2.00 -14.58
C ALA A 288 -7.49 1.64 -16.08
N GLU A 289 -7.33 2.64 -16.96
CA GLU A 289 -7.10 2.46 -18.40
C GLU A 289 -5.65 2.00 -18.67
N TYR A 290 -4.66 2.65 -18.04
CA TYR A 290 -3.26 2.22 -18.06
C TYR A 290 -3.08 0.76 -17.64
N ARG A 291 -3.78 0.30 -16.59
CA ARG A 291 -3.74 -1.10 -16.13
C ARG A 291 -4.25 -2.10 -17.19
N LYS A 292 -5.14 -1.68 -18.10
CA LYS A 292 -5.66 -2.55 -19.19
C LYS A 292 -4.73 -2.57 -20.39
N ASP A 293 -4.27 -1.39 -20.79
CA ASP A 293 -3.67 -1.20 -22.12
C ASP A 293 -2.13 -0.99 -22.07
N GLY A 294 -1.55 -0.83 -20.88
CA GLY A 294 -0.11 -0.67 -20.65
C GLY A 294 0.50 0.64 -21.18
N ASN A 295 -0.33 1.59 -21.63
CA ASN A 295 0.12 2.77 -22.37
C ASN A 295 0.95 3.77 -21.53
N PRO A 296 2.27 3.90 -21.74
CA PRO A 296 3.13 4.74 -20.91
C PRO A 296 2.79 6.24 -20.98
N ALA A 297 2.16 6.70 -22.07
CA ALA A 297 1.74 8.09 -22.19
C ALA A 297 0.60 8.46 -21.23
N LEU A 298 -0.26 7.50 -20.84
CA LEU A 298 -1.29 7.71 -19.82
C LEU A 298 -0.67 7.80 -18.41
N LEU A 299 0.34 6.98 -18.12
CA LEU A 299 1.07 7.01 -16.86
C LEU A 299 1.78 8.36 -16.66
N GLU A 300 2.50 8.84 -17.67
CA GLU A 300 3.14 10.16 -17.61
C GLU A 300 2.13 11.30 -17.48
N LEU A 301 0.98 11.21 -18.18
CA LEU A 301 -0.11 12.16 -18.01
C LEU A 301 -0.70 12.15 -16.59
N CYS A 302 -0.76 10.98 -15.93
CA CYS A 302 -1.15 10.87 -14.51
C CYS A 302 -0.15 11.56 -13.60
N ARG A 303 1.16 11.33 -13.78
CA ARG A 303 2.24 11.95 -12.99
C ARG A 303 2.21 13.48 -13.11
N ILE A 304 2.21 14.00 -14.34
CA ILE A 304 2.09 15.44 -14.63
C ILE A 304 0.80 16.03 -14.03
N ARG A 305 -0.34 15.34 -14.17
CA ARG A 305 -1.63 15.85 -13.66
C ARG A 305 -1.69 15.83 -12.13
N GLY A 306 -1.16 14.79 -11.49
CA GLY A 306 -1.07 14.69 -10.03
C GLY A 306 -0.27 15.85 -9.45
N GLN A 307 0.93 16.11 -9.98
CA GLN A 307 1.79 17.20 -9.53
C GLN A 307 1.21 18.61 -9.82
N GLN A 308 0.39 18.76 -10.87
CA GLN A 308 -0.36 20.00 -11.12
C GLN A 308 -1.53 20.22 -10.15
N LEU A 309 -2.09 19.16 -9.57
CA LEU A 309 -3.18 19.22 -8.60
C LEU A 309 -2.70 19.47 -7.18
N ASP A 310 -1.57 18.87 -6.84
CA ASP A 310 -0.91 19.00 -5.55
C ASP A 310 0.61 18.97 -5.79
N PRO A 311 1.28 20.14 -5.78
CA PRO A 311 2.72 20.24 -6.01
C PRO A 311 3.59 19.57 -4.94
N GLN A 312 3.03 19.28 -3.75
CA GLN A 312 3.78 18.69 -2.63
C GLN A 312 3.60 17.17 -2.56
N ASP A 313 2.35 16.70 -2.63
CA ASP A 313 2.00 15.28 -2.42
C ASP A 313 1.26 14.62 -3.59
N GLY A 314 1.02 15.34 -4.69
CA GLY A 314 0.26 14.84 -5.83
C GLY A 314 0.91 13.65 -6.53
N LEU A 315 2.24 13.68 -6.75
CA LEU A 315 2.97 12.56 -7.32
C LEU A 315 2.94 11.33 -6.39
N HIS A 316 3.11 11.55 -5.09
CA HIS A 316 3.05 10.52 -4.05
C HIS A 316 1.66 9.84 -4.03
N ARG A 317 0.58 10.61 -4.16
CA ARG A 317 -0.80 10.08 -4.27
C ARG A 317 -1.00 9.25 -5.54
N VAL A 318 -0.44 9.67 -6.69
CA VAL A 318 -0.48 8.90 -7.95
C VAL A 318 0.25 7.57 -7.79
N HIS A 319 1.48 7.57 -7.26
CA HIS A 319 2.28 6.36 -7.04
C HIS A 319 1.56 5.36 -6.14
N ARG A 320 0.90 5.84 -5.07
CA ARG A 320 0.08 5.00 -4.19
C ARG A 320 -1.18 4.45 -4.86
N GLN A 321 -1.92 5.26 -5.62
CA GLN A 321 -3.09 4.79 -6.37
C GLN A 321 -2.71 3.74 -7.42
N LEU A 322 -1.57 3.93 -8.10
CA LEU A 322 -1.02 3.02 -9.08
C LEU A 322 -0.72 1.63 -8.47
N LEU A 323 0.09 1.57 -7.41
CA LEU A 323 0.41 0.31 -6.73
C LEU A 323 -0.82 -0.33 -6.08
N ARG A 324 -1.71 0.46 -5.44
CA ARG A 324 -3.00 -0.03 -4.90
C ARG A 324 -3.90 -0.64 -5.97
N SER A 325 -3.78 -0.20 -7.23
CA SER A 325 -4.53 -0.78 -8.34
C SER A 325 -3.98 -2.13 -8.82
N GLY A 326 -2.85 -2.59 -8.27
CA GLY A 326 -2.16 -3.81 -8.67
C GLY A 326 -1.24 -3.67 -9.88
N ALA A 327 -0.89 -2.44 -10.27
CA ALA A 327 0.09 -2.18 -11.31
C ALA A 327 1.52 -2.32 -10.75
N THR A 328 2.41 -2.93 -11.54
CA THR A 328 3.84 -3.09 -11.19
C THR A 328 4.65 -1.92 -11.74
N ASP A 329 4.95 -0.93 -10.90
CA ASP A 329 5.83 0.20 -11.23
C ASP A 329 6.96 0.27 -10.18
N ALA A 330 8.20 0.05 -10.63
CA ALA A 330 9.39 0.00 -9.79
C ALA A 330 9.89 1.40 -9.36
N GLU A 331 9.61 2.43 -10.16
CA GLU A 331 9.95 3.83 -9.87
C GLU A 331 9.00 4.35 -8.78
N ALA A 332 7.69 4.14 -8.97
CA ALA A 332 6.66 4.46 -7.99
C ALA A 332 6.92 3.76 -6.64
N LEU A 333 7.29 2.47 -6.65
CA LEU A 333 7.65 1.77 -5.42
C LEU A 333 8.97 2.27 -4.83
N GLY A 334 9.97 2.58 -5.66
CA GLY A 334 11.25 3.14 -5.23
C GLY A 334 11.10 4.45 -4.46
N ASP A 335 10.33 5.39 -5.00
CA ASP A 335 10.04 6.69 -4.38
C ASP A 335 9.29 6.54 -3.05
N LEU A 336 8.28 5.67 -3.00
CA LEU A 336 7.52 5.40 -1.79
C LEU A 336 8.40 4.78 -0.70
N LEU A 337 9.32 3.89 -1.07
CA LEU A 337 10.29 3.29 -0.15
C LEU A 337 11.36 4.27 0.31
N ALA A 338 11.81 5.18 -0.55
CA ALA A 338 12.73 6.26 -0.19
C ALA A 338 12.08 7.18 0.85
N ARG A 339 10.86 7.67 0.58
CA ARG A 339 10.11 8.52 1.52
C ARG A 339 9.77 7.81 2.83
N ALA A 340 9.50 6.51 2.78
CA ALA A 340 9.34 5.68 3.98
C ALA A 340 10.63 5.61 4.83
N ARG A 341 11.82 5.57 4.22
CA ARG A 341 13.10 5.64 4.97
C ARG A 341 13.30 7.02 5.60
N GLU A 342 13.10 8.09 4.82
CA GLU A 342 13.25 9.48 5.27
C GLU A 342 12.35 9.81 6.47
N GLN A 343 11.09 9.36 6.42
CA GLN A 343 10.10 9.61 7.47
C GLN A 343 10.10 8.54 8.58
N HIS A 344 11.03 7.58 8.56
CA HIS A 344 11.09 6.45 9.50
C HIS A 344 9.75 5.70 9.62
N ALA A 345 9.12 5.42 8.47
CA ALA A 345 7.82 4.81 8.33
C ALA A 345 7.90 3.47 7.58
N SER A 346 6.81 2.72 7.58
CA SER A 346 6.62 1.53 6.74
C SER A 346 5.49 1.77 5.74
N LEU A 347 5.55 1.17 4.55
CA LEU A 347 4.43 1.21 3.60
C LEU A 347 3.40 0.14 3.94
N CYS A 348 2.13 0.52 4.01
CA CYS A 348 1.05 -0.44 4.14
C CYS A 348 0.97 -1.36 2.90
N PRO A 349 1.02 -2.69 3.04
CA PRO A 349 0.99 -3.62 1.90
C PRO A 349 -0.29 -3.51 1.07
N ARG A 350 -1.41 -3.07 1.67
CA ARG A 350 -2.72 -2.98 1.02
C ARG A 350 -3.01 -1.65 0.33
N CYS A 351 -2.48 -0.54 0.84
CA CYS A 351 -2.82 0.81 0.35
C CYS A 351 -1.63 1.77 0.18
N PHE A 352 -0.42 1.28 0.43
CA PHE A 352 0.85 1.99 0.34
C PHE A 352 0.90 3.32 1.10
N ALA A 353 0.02 3.50 2.10
CA ALA A 353 0.10 4.60 3.05
C ALA A 353 1.34 4.45 3.94
N LEU A 354 1.90 5.58 4.35
CA LEU A 354 2.97 5.62 5.33
C LEU A 354 2.37 5.36 6.72
N ALA A 355 2.69 4.19 7.29
CA ALA A 355 2.47 3.89 8.69
C ALA A 355 3.73 4.34 9.46
N PRO A 356 3.71 5.50 10.16
CA PRO A 356 4.89 5.97 10.88
C PRO A 356 5.31 4.94 11.94
N GLN A 357 6.61 4.80 12.13
CA GLN A 357 7.15 4.08 13.28
C GLN A 357 7.78 5.09 14.22
N LEU A 358 7.61 4.89 15.52
CA LEU A 358 8.33 5.70 16.47
C LEU A 358 9.81 5.33 16.35
N ARG A 359 10.62 6.30 15.93
CA ARG A 359 12.07 6.14 15.89
C ARG A 359 12.56 5.82 17.29
N GLU A 360 13.23 4.69 17.45
CA GLU A 360 13.91 4.36 18.70
C GLU A 360 15.04 5.37 18.91
N ALA A 361 14.75 6.41 19.70
CA ALA A 361 15.77 7.21 20.33
C ALA A 361 16.40 6.33 21.44
N PRO A 362 17.72 6.15 21.47
CA PRO A 362 18.36 5.52 22.60
C PRO A 362 18.21 6.41 23.85
N PRO A 363 18.24 5.82 25.05
CA PRO A 363 18.44 6.57 26.30
C PRO A 363 19.63 7.52 26.19
N LEU A 364 19.56 8.68 26.83
CA LEU A 364 20.66 9.66 26.77
C LEU A 364 21.93 9.11 27.42
N GLU A 365 23.06 9.25 26.72
CA GLU A 365 24.37 8.87 27.26
C GLU A 365 24.76 9.80 28.41
N MET A 366 24.92 9.23 29.60
CA MET A 366 25.18 9.97 30.82
C MET A 366 26.68 10.19 31.02
N ILE A 367 27.15 11.43 30.85
CA ILE A 367 28.54 11.78 31.10
C ILE A 367 28.76 11.93 32.61
N LEU A 368 29.37 10.90 33.20
CA LEU A 368 29.70 10.84 34.62
C LEU A 368 31.14 11.33 34.87
N ARG A 369 31.29 12.32 35.75
CA ARG A 369 32.56 12.77 36.32
C ARG A 369 32.44 12.76 37.86
N PRO A 370 33.56 12.69 38.62
CA PRO A 370 33.52 12.54 40.07
C PRO A 370 32.73 13.60 40.86
N GLN A 371 32.40 14.75 40.26
CA GLN A 371 31.61 15.81 40.90
C GLN A 371 30.47 16.34 40.01
N ARG A 372 30.22 15.71 38.85
CA ARG A 372 29.30 16.22 37.86
C ARG A 372 28.69 15.11 37.01
N LEU A 373 27.37 15.12 36.88
CA LEU A 373 26.58 14.29 36.00
C LEU A 373 25.91 15.21 34.96
N THR A 374 26.06 14.91 33.68
CA THR A 374 25.42 15.69 32.59
C THR A 374 24.98 14.83 31.42
N ALA A 375 23.84 15.17 30.84
CA ALA A 375 23.44 14.73 29.50
C ALA A 375 22.55 15.82 28.89
N ASP A 376 22.71 16.16 27.61
CA ASP A 376 21.82 17.03 26.81
C ASP A 376 21.13 18.20 27.55
N GLY A 377 21.91 19.10 28.17
CA GLY A 377 21.40 20.27 28.91
C GLY A 377 20.94 20.01 30.35
N TYR A 378 20.71 18.76 30.74
CA TYR A 378 20.55 18.34 32.13
C TYR A 378 21.90 18.30 32.85
N ALA A 379 21.95 18.77 34.08
CA ALA A 379 23.15 18.74 34.91
C ALA A 379 22.85 18.61 36.40
N VAL A 380 23.66 17.82 37.10
CA VAL A 380 23.80 17.84 38.56
C VAL A 380 25.29 17.99 38.87
N GLU A 381 25.66 19.03 39.61
CA GLU A 381 27.06 19.35 39.93
C GLU A 381 27.24 19.65 41.43
N ILE A 382 28.18 18.96 42.07
CA ILE A 382 28.57 19.16 43.48
C ILE A 382 29.93 19.86 43.51
N THR A 383 29.92 21.18 43.67
CA THR A 383 31.15 21.98 43.79
C THR A 383 31.66 21.96 45.23
N SER A 384 32.74 21.21 45.49
CA SER A 384 33.36 21.11 46.83
C SER A 384 34.42 22.19 47.11
N LYS A 385 34.16 23.46 46.75
CA LYS A 385 35.11 24.57 46.93
C LYS A 385 34.98 25.22 48.30
N GLY A 386 36.05 25.17 49.10
CA GLY A 386 36.14 25.81 50.41
C GLY A 386 35.60 24.95 51.55
N ILE A 387 34.81 25.56 52.45
CA ILE A 387 34.27 24.93 53.67
C ILE A 387 32.92 24.24 53.40
N TRP A 388 32.16 24.72 52.43
CA TRP A 388 30.79 24.27 52.14
C TRP A 388 30.72 23.54 50.79
N ASN A 389 29.92 22.48 50.70
CA ASN A 389 29.54 21.88 49.42
C ASN A 389 28.38 22.70 48.81
N ALA A 390 28.56 23.17 47.58
CA ALA A 390 27.48 23.76 46.79
C ALA A 390 26.93 22.72 45.82
N LEU A 391 25.61 22.64 45.71
CA LEU A 391 24.89 21.76 44.80
C LEU A 391 24.12 22.63 43.80
N GLU A 392 24.29 22.32 42.51
CA GLU A 392 23.55 22.93 41.42
C GLU A 392 22.87 21.86 40.57
N VAL A 393 21.57 22.07 40.29
CA VAL A 393 20.72 21.20 39.48
C VAL A 393 20.12 22.03 38.35
N ARG A 394 20.34 21.61 37.11
CA ARG A 394 19.84 22.27 35.90
C ARG A 394 19.08 21.28 35.01
N ALA A 395 18.04 21.79 34.38
CA ALA A 395 17.37 21.18 33.24
C ALA A 395 17.50 22.12 32.02
N PRO A 396 17.20 21.67 30.79
CA PRO A 396 17.23 22.54 29.61
C PRO A 396 16.48 23.86 29.84
N GLY A 397 17.21 24.98 29.71
CA GLY A 397 16.67 26.34 29.89
C GLY A 397 16.37 26.79 31.33
N ARG A 398 16.51 25.96 32.37
CA ARG A 398 16.22 26.36 33.77
C ARG A 398 17.18 25.79 34.82
N VAL A 399 17.58 26.62 35.79
CA VAL A 399 18.22 26.17 37.02
C VAL A 399 17.11 25.81 38.01
N LEU A 400 17.03 24.54 38.41
CA LEU A 400 16.02 24.05 39.35
C LEU A 400 16.43 24.28 40.81
N PHE A 401 17.71 24.11 41.10
CA PHE A 401 18.26 24.30 42.44
C PHE A 401 19.68 24.85 42.37
N HIS A 402 19.97 25.83 43.22
CA HIS A 402 21.31 26.33 43.47
C HIS A 402 21.42 26.65 44.97
N GLY A 403 22.26 25.92 45.70
CA GLY A 403 22.34 26.08 47.15
C GLY A 403 23.40 25.21 47.82
N ARG A 404 23.31 25.07 49.15
CA ARG A 404 24.17 24.16 49.92
C ARG A 404 23.67 22.72 49.79
N GLU A 405 24.59 21.76 49.82
CA GLU A 405 24.28 20.33 49.68
C GLU A 405 23.59 19.73 50.93
N GLY A 406 22.31 20.06 51.16
CA GLY A 406 21.40 19.35 52.09
C GLY A 406 22.03 18.98 53.45
N ALA A 407 21.99 17.70 53.81
CA ALA A 407 22.60 17.15 55.03
C ALA A 407 24.14 17.01 54.98
N TRP A 408 24.75 17.20 53.81
CA TRP A 408 26.19 17.05 53.55
C TRP A 408 26.86 18.41 53.26
N PHE A 409 26.36 19.46 53.90
CA PHE A 409 26.73 20.85 53.56
C PHE A 409 28.20 21.21 53.84
N TRP A 410 28.95 20.42 54.61
CA TRP A 410 30.39 20.60 54.83
C TRP A 410 31.24 19.78 53.85
N THR A 411 32.24 20.41 53.24
CA THR A 411 33.34 19.67 52.60
C THR A 411 34.10 18.86 53.67
N GLY A 412 34.82 17.79 53.29
CA GLY A 412 35.65 17.06 54.25
C GLY A 412 36.70 17.93 54.96
N ARG A 413 37.16 19.02 54.30
CA ARG A 413 38.00 20.06 54.92
C ARG A 413 37.20 20.92 55.91
N GLY A 414 35.99 21.33 55.56
CA GLY A 414 35.08 22.08 56.44
C GLY A 414 34.68 21.31 57.71
N ALA A 415 34.32 20.03 57.56
CA ALA A 415 34.01 19.16 58.70
C ALA A 415 35.24 18.96 59.61
N THR A 416 36.43 18.75 59.03
CA THR A 416 37.68 18.68 59.81
C THR A 416 37.96 20.00 60.53
N PHE A 417 37.80 21.14 59.85
CA PHE A 417 38.02 22.47 60.43
C PHE A 417 37.06 22.77 61.59
N PHE A 418 35.77 22.46 61.46
CA PHE A 418 34.79 22.74 62.51
C PHE A 418 34.76 21.73 63.65
N LEU A 419 35.11 20.46 63.42
CA LEU A 419 35.04 19.42 64.46
C LEU A 419 36.39 19.19 65.15
N ALA A 420 37.50 19.14 64.40
CA ALA A 420 38.83 18.97 64.97
C ALA A 420 39.52 20.32 65.27
N GLY A 421 39.21 21.39 64.54
CA GLY A 421 39.82 22.71 64.74
C GLY A 421 39.64 23.28 66.16
N PRO A 422 38.45 23.25 66.78
CA PRO A 422 38.26 23.68 68.16
C PRO A 422 39.12 22.89 69.16
N LEU A 423 39.29 21.58 68.95
CA LEU A 423 40.14 20.74 69.81
C LEU A 423 41.62 21.11 69.67
N VAL A 424 42.09 21.39 68.45
CA VAL A 424 43.47 21.86 68.20
C VAL A 424 43.70 23.26 68.78
N LEU A 425 42.73 24.18 68.63
CA LEU A 425 42.82 25.52 69.22
C LEU A 425 42.80 25.47 70.76
N LEU A 426 42.00 24.59 71.35
CA LEU A 426 41.95 24.42 72.81
C LEU A 426 43.24 23.77 73.33
N ALA A 427 43.81 22.80 72.62
CA ALA A 427 45.14 22.25 72.91
C ALA A 427 46.24 23.32 72.83
N LEU A 428 46.21 24.18 71.80
CA LEU A 428 47.16 25.29 71.68
C LEU A 428 46.98 26.32 72.82
N ALA A 429 45.74 26.64 73.17
CA ALA A 429 45.43 27.55 74.27
C ALA A 429 45.90 26.99 75.63
N THR A 430 45.70 25.70 75.91
CA THR A 430 46.21 25.08 77.15
C THR A 430 47.72 24.97 77.18
N ALA A 431 48.40 24.81 76.03
CA ALA A 431 49.85 24.87 75.93
C ALA A 431 50.42 26.28 76.18
N LEU A 432 49.70 27.33 75.79
CA LEU A 432 50.12 28.73 75.96
C LEU A 432 49.76 29.32 77.34
N ALA A 433 48.68 28.84 77.97
CA ALA A 433 48.19 29.37 79.24
C ALA A 433 48.93 28.85 80.49
N TRP A 434 49.62 27.71 80.39
CA TRP A 434 50.35 27.09 81.49
C TRP A 434 51.84 26.91 81.15
N GLY A 435 52.69 27.79 81.70
CA GLY A 435 54.15 27.69 81.60
C GLY A 435 54.75 26.59 82.49
N ASP A 436 55.88 26.02 82.06
CA ASP A 436 56.88 25.16 82.72
C ASP A 436 56.42 24.00 83.64
N GLY A 437 55.12 23.70 83.73
CA GLY A 437 54.59 22.55 84.45
C GLY A 437 54.41 21.30 83.55
N PRO A 438 54.42 20.08 84.12
CA PRO A 438 54.12 18.85 83.37
C PRO A 438 52.62 18.62 83.12
N ALA A 439 51.74 19.24 83.91
CA ALA A 439 50.28 19.13 83.78
C ALA A 439 49.71 19.50 82.38
N PRO A 440 50.11 20.61 81.71
CA PRO A 440 49.64 20.93 80.37
C PRO A 440 49.96 19.85 79.33
N VAL A 441 51.07 19.11 79.45
CA VAL A 441 51.49 18.10 78.46
C VAL A 441 50.42 17.01 78.32
N VAL A 442 49.88 16.49 79.42
CA VAL A 442 48.85 15.45 79.39
C VAL A 442 47.56 15.98 78.77
N ALA A 443 47.13 17.19 79.15
CA ALA A 443 45.93 17.82 78.59
C ALA A 443 46.05 18.05 77.06
N VAL A 444 47.21 18.55 76.61
CA VAL A 444 47.52 18.76 75.19
C VAL A 444 47.52 17.45 74.42
N VAL A 445 48.13 16.39 74.95
CA VAL A 445 48.15 15.05 74.30
C VAL A 445 46.75 14.46 74.19
N VAL A 446 45.91 14.58 75.24
CA VAL A 446 44.52 14.09 75.20
C VAL A 446 43.70 14.86 74.16
N LEU A 447 43.81 16.18 74.09
CA LEU A 447 43.09 17.02 73.12
C LEU A 447 43.57 16.79 71.68
N ALA A 448 44.88 16.62 71.47
CA ALA A 448 45.45 16.26 70.17
C ALA A 448 45.03 14.85 69.72
N GLY A 449 45.00 13.89 70.64
CA GLY A 449 44.49 12.53 70.38
C GLY A 449 43.00 12.54 70.03
N ALA A 450 42.19 13.32 70.74
CA ALA A 450 40.78 13.53 70.41
C ALA A 450 40.62 14.19 69.03
N ALA A 451 41.40 15.22 68.71
CA ALA A 451 41.38 15.87 67.40
C ALA A 451 41.75 14.91 66.25
N PHE A 452 42.77 14.06 66.45
CA PHE A 452 43.18 13.04 65.49
C PHE A 452 42.08 11.98 65.31
N LEU A 453 41.48 11.50 66.40
CA LEU A 453 40.36 10.55 66.35
C LEU A 453 39.15 11.17 65.62
N THR A 454 38.80 12.42 65.91
CA THR A 454 37.75 13.17 65.21
C THR A 454 38.07 13.32 63.73
N GLN A 455 39.31 13.66 63.35
CA GLN A 455 39.74 13.73 61.95
C GLN A 455 39.66 12.36 61.27
N TRP A 456 40.01 11.27 61.95
CA TRP A 456 39.92 9.91 61.43
C TRP A 456 38.46 9.48 61.24
N ILE A 457 37.59 9.76 62.22
CA ILE A 457 36.13 9.55 62.10
C ILE A 457 35.59 10.34 60.91
N VAL A 458 35.87 11.64 60.83
CA VAL A 458 35.43 12.50 59.71
C VAL A 458 35.95 11.97 58.38
N ARG A 459 37.23 11.60 58.28
CA ARG A 459 37.78 10.98 57.07
C ARG A 459 37.08 9.69 56.67
N LYS A 460 36.62 8.88 57.63
CA LYS A 460 35.94 7.60 57.38
C LYS A 460 34.45 7.76 57.10
N THR A 461 33.77 8.74 57.69
CA THR A 461 32.32 8.96 57.50
C THR A 461 32.01 9.92 56.35
N TRP A 462 32.81 10.96 56.10
CA TRP A 462 32.66 11.82 54.92
C TRP A 462 33.24 11.21 53.63
N SER A 463 33.99 10.10 53.71
CA SER A 463 34.33 9.28 52.53
C SER A 463 33.30 8.21 52.21
N ALA A 464 32.31 7.97 53.09
CA ALA A 464 31.44 6.79 53.03
C ALA A 464 30.31 6.86 51.99
N GLY A 465 30.14 7.99 51.30
CA GLY A 465 29.28 8.08 50.13
C GLY A 465 30.14 8.38 48.90
N ALA A 466 30.14 7.47 47.92
CA ALA A 466 30.86 7.73 46.68
C ALA A 466 30.28 9.01 46.04
N PRO A 467 31.12 9.95 45.56
CA PRO A 467 30.60 11.19 44.99
C PRO A 467 29.57 10.98 43.87
N LEU A 468 29.68 9.88 43.12
CA LEU A 468 28.72 9.45 42.11
C LEU A 468 27.35 9.06 42.70
N GLU A 469 27.30 8.27 43.79
CA GLU A 469 26.04 7.89 44.45
C GLU A 469 25.28 9.11 44.93
N ARG A 470 25.99 10.12 45.45
CA ARG A 470 25.39 11.40 45.86
C ARG A 470 24.83 12.17 44.66
N LEU A 471 25.55 12.24 43.54
CA LEU A 471 25.04 12.85 42.30
C LEU A 471 23.77 12.15 41.79
N LEU A 472 23.76 10.81 41.77
CA LEU A 472 22.60 10.01 41.36
C LEU A 472 21.42 10.19 42.32
N SER A 473 21.67 10.18 43.63
CA SER A 473 20.64 10.46 44.63
C SER A 473 20.05 11.86 44.45
N HIS A 474 20.87 12.90 44.25
CA HIS A 474 20.39 14.26 44.00
C HIS A 474 19.63 14.37 42.66
N ALA A 475 20.06 13.65 41.62
CA ALA A 475 19.32 13.57 40.36
C ALA A 475 17.92 12.96 40.58
N TRP A 476 17.80 11.85 41.30
CA TRP A 476 16.51 11.22 41.60
C TRP A 476 15.64 12.02 42.58
N THR A 477 16.21 12.80 43.50
CA THR A 477 15.42 13.55 44.49
C THR A 477 15.09 14.99 44.12
N LEU A 478 15.90 15.64 43.27
CA LEU A 478 15.77 17.06 42.93
C LEU A 478 15.55 17.33 41.44
N LEU A 479 16.11 16.53 40.54
CA LEU A 479 15.94 16.73 39.10
C LEU A 479 14.71 15.96 38.59
N ALA A 480 14.68 14.65 38.78
CA ALA A 480 13.66 13.75 38.24
C ALA A 480 12.20 14.15 38.58
N PRO A 481 11.85 14.62 39.80
CA PRO A 481 10.47 15.00 40.11
C PRO A 481 9.95 16.22 39.35
N HIS A 482 10.84 17.07 38.82
CA HIS A 482 10.49 18.23 38.01
C HIS A 482 10.42 17.90 36.50
N LEU A 483 10.69 16.65 36.12
CA LEU A 483 10.53 16.19 34.74
C LEU A 483 9.08 15.76 34.51
N HIS A 484 8.58 16.00 33.31
CA HIS A 484 7.17 15.84 32.93
C HIS A 484 6.14 16.69 33.72
N GLU A 485 6.55 17.76 34.43
CA GLU A 485 5.62 18.69 35.10
C GLU A 485 4.57 19.29 34.14
N SER A 486 5.00 19.61 32.91
CA SER A 486 4.19 20.22 31.86
C SER A 486 3.44 19.19 30.99
N GLY A 487 3.52 17.90 31.32
CA GLY A 487 3.10 16.79 30.47
C GLY A 487 4.28 15.93 29.99
N PHE A 488 3.98 14.84 29.27
CA PHE A 488 5.02 13.89 28.84
C PHE A 488 5.90 14.48 27.72
N HIS A 489 7.21 14.39 27.89
CA HIS A 489 8.21 14.88 26.94
C HIS A 489 9.23 13.77 26.62
N PRO A 490 9.46 13.40 25.34
CA PRO A 490 10.39 12.32 25.00
C PRO A 490 11.84 12.56 25.47
N GLN A 491 12.29 13.81 25.53
CA GLN A 491 13.64 14.19 25.96
C GLN A 491 13.85 13.96 27.48
N ASP A 492 12.91 14.40 28.31
CA ASP A 492 12.85 14.10 29.75
C ASP A 492 12.89 12.58 30.00
N SER A 493 12.14 11.81 29.19
CA SER A 493 12.09 10.35 29.29
C SER A 493 13.40 9.70 28.88
N ALA A 494 14.08 10.20 27.85
CA ALA A 494 15.40 9.73 27.43
C ALA A 494 16.47 10.01 28.52
N PHE A 495 16.37 11.16 29.21
CA PHE A 495 17.21 11.46 30.36
C PHE A 495 16.95 10.50 31.54
N LEU A 496 15.68 10.26 31.89
CA LEU A 496 15.31 9.37 32.98
C LEU A 496 15.71 7.92 32.71
N ALA A 497 15.62 7.47 31.45
CA ALA A 497 16.12 6.17 31.03
C ALA A 497 17.66 6.09 31.15
N GLY A 498 18.38 7.12 30.68
CA GLY A 498 19.84 7.20 30.81
C GLY A 498 20.28 7.18 32.28
N LEU A 499 19.61 7.97 33.12
CA LEU A 499 19.82 8.01 34.56
C LEU A 499 19.56 6.66 35.23
N ALA A 500 18.54 5.92 34.79
CA ALA A 500 18.24 4.58 35.29
C ALA A 500 19.36 3.58 34.95
N LEU A 501 19.85 3.58 33.71
CA LEU A 501 20.94 2.67 33.27
C LEU A 501 22.26 2.88 34.02
N VAL A 502 22.52 4.10 34.52
CA VAL A 502 23.73 4.39 35.33
C VAL A 502 23.50 4.37 36.85
N THR A 503 22.28 4.09 37.32
CA THR A 503 21.99 4.00 38.75
C THR A 503 22.26 2.58 39.23
N ALA A 504 23.35 2.38 39.95
CA ALA A 504 23.73 1.06 40.46
C ALA A 504 22.67 0.47 41.44
N PRO A 505 22.54 -0.87 41.52
CA PRO A 505 21.57 -1.53 42.38
C PRO A 505 21.67 -1.07 43.84
N GLY A 506 20.52 -0.70 44.44
CA GLY A 506 20.44 -0.25 45.83
C GLY A 506 20.86 1.21 46.10
N VAL A 507 21.37 1.94 45.10
CA VAL A 507 21.65 3.40 45.21
C VAL A 507 20.36 4.23 45.09
N PHE A 508 19.31 3.67 44.49
CA PHE A 508 18.04 4.36 44.31
C PHE A 508 17.41 4.78 45.66
N PRO A 509 17.03 6.06 45.86
CA PRO A 509 16.53 6.52 47.15
C PRO A 509 15.19 5.85 47.53
N ARG A 510 15.15 5.04 48.59
CA ARG A 510 13.93 4.34 49.08
C ARG A 510 12.70 5.22 49.27
N ARG A 511 12.87 6.53 49.53
CA ARG A 511 11.74 7.49 49.65
C ARG A 511 11.08 7.81 48.31
N GLN A 512 11.75 7.53 47.20
CA GLN A 512 11.28 7.78 45.83
C GLN A 512 10.65 6.53 45.15
N THR A 513 10.51 5.40 45.84
CA THR A 513 9.82 4.22 45.28
C THR A 513 8.38 4.52 44.79
N PRO A 514 7.56 5.34 45.49
CA PRO A 514 6.25 5.75 44.95
C PRO A 514 6.36 6.61 43.68
N PHE A 515 7.38 7.47 43.59
CA PHE A 515 7.65 8.29 42.41
C PHE A 515 8.07 7.43 41.21
N LEU A 516 8.93 6.43 41.40
CA LEU A 516 9.32 5.51 40.34
C LEU A 516 8.11 4.69 39.82
N ALA A 517 7.17 4.33 40.69
CA ALA A 517 5.93 3.65 40.27
C ALA A 517 5.01 4.54 39.42
N ASP A 518 4.85 5.82 39.78
CA ASP A 518 4.09 6.79 38.98
C ASP A 518 4.80 7.08 37.64
N LEU A 519 6.13 7.26 37.66
CA LEU A 519 6.93 7.45 36.45
C LEU A 519 6.82 6.27 35.49
N LEU A 520 6.98 5.03 36.00
CA LEU A 520 6.80 3.82 35.21
C LEU A 520 5.43 3.78 34.53
N LYS A 521 4.36 4.09 35.26
CA LYS A 521 3.00 4.14 34.70
C LYS A 521 2.88 5.20 33.60
N ARG A 522 3.38 6.42 33.82
CA ARG A 522 3.36 7.50 32.81
C ARG A 522 4.14 7.13 31.55
N THR A 523 5.33 6.54 31.70
CA THR A 523 6.15 6.09 30.57
C THR A 523 5.48 4.92 29.85
N GLU A 524 4.81 4.01 30.56
CA GLU A 524 4.04 2.91 29.99
C GLU A 524 2.82 3.38 29.20
N ASP A 525 2.05 4.33 29.75
CA ASP A 525 0.93 4.98 29.05
C ASP A 525 1.44 5.67 27.77
N ALA A 526 2.62 6.32 27.82
CA ALA A 526 3.26 6.96 26.68
C ALA A 526 3.81 5.97 25.63
N VAL A 527 4.39 4.84 26.04
CA VAL A 527 4.80 3.75 25.14
C VAL A 527 3.57 3.14 24.45
N SER A 528 2.48 2.93 25.20
CA SER A 528 1.22 2.39 24.68
C SER A 528 0.55 3.34 23.69
N ALA A 529 0.70 4.65 23.90
CA ALA A 529 0.27 5.70 22.98
C ALA A 529 1.23 5.91 21.78
N GLY A 530 2.34 5.18 21.69
CA GLY A 530 3.35 5.35 20.63
C GLY A 530 4.12 6.66 20.69
N SER A 531 4.16 7.34 21.84
CA SER A 531 4.85 8.62 22.05
C SER A 531 6.19 8.51 22.78
N CYS A 532 6.53 7.31 23.29
CA CYS A 532 7.79 7.01 23.97
C CYS A 532 8.45 5.74 23.41
N PRO A 533 9.78 5.73 23.16
CA PRO A 533 10.52 4.50 22.85
C PRO A 533 10.35 3.45 23.94
N PRO A 534 10.14 2.16 23.60
CA PRO A 534 10.02 1.08 24.58
C PRO A 534 11.28 0.87 25.42
N SER A 535 12.45 1.22 24.87
CA SER A 535 13.75 1.19 25.54
C SER A 535 13.81 2.06 26.81
N HIS A 536 13.07 3.17 26.85
CA HIS A 536 13.03 4.04 28.03
C HIS A 536 12.28 3.37 29.20
N LEU A 537 11.15 2.73 28.91
CA LEU A 537 10.38 1.97 29.89
C LEU A 537 11.19 0.75 30.38
N ALA A 538 11.92 0.10 29.48
CA ALA A 538 12.80 -1.02 29.82
C ALA A 538 13.89 -0.62 30.82
N ALA A 539 14.58 0.50 30.60
CA ALA A 539 15.58 1.03 31.54
C ALA A 539 15.01 1.31 32.94
N LEU A 540 13.80 1.89 33.02
CA LEU A 540 13.13 2.17 34.29
C LEU A 540 12.67 0.89 35.01
N HIS A 541 12.12 -0.09 34.27
CA HIS A 541 11.73 -1.37 34.83
C HIS A 541 12.93 -2.20 35.29
N ARG A 542 14.05 -2.11 34.57
CA ARG A 542 15.34 -2.68 34.96
C ARG A 542 15.80 -2.15 36.31
N LEU A 543 15.87 -0.82 36.47
CA LEU A 543 16.20 -0.19 37.75
C LEU A 543 15.28 -0.66 38.88
N ALA A 544 13.96 -0.70 38.63
CA ALA A 544 12.99 -1.15 39.64
C ALA A 544 13.19 -2.63 40.05
N ALA A 545 13.57 -3.50 39.13
CA ALA A 545 13.89 -4.90 39.40
C ALA A 545 15.21 -5.03 40.17
N GLU A 546 16.30 -4.41 39.70
CA GLU A 546 17.62 -4.43 40.34
C GLU A 546 17.60 -3.86 41.76
N ASP A 547 16.88 -2.76 41.98
CA ASP A 547 16.67 -2.16 43.30
C ASP A 547 15.82 -3.05 44.23
N ALA A 548 14.91 -3.87 43.69
CA ALA A 548 14.23 -4.91 44.47
C ALA A 548 15.15 -6.11 44.77
N GLY A 549 15.98 -6.53 43.83
CA GLY A 549 16.99 -7.58 44.02
C GLY A 549 18.04 -7.20 45.07
N ALA A 550 18.49 -5.95 45.08
CA ALA A 550 19.37 -5.40 46.11
C ALA A 550 18.72 -5.36 47.52
N ARG A 551 17.39 -5.53 47.62
CA ARG A 551 16.66 -5.73 48.88
C ARG A 551 16.38 -7.20 49.22
N GLY A 552 16.90 -8.14 48.43
CA GLY A 552 16.71 -9.58 48.62
C GLY A 552 15.47 -10.18 47.95
N ALA A 553 14.80 -9.46 47.04
CA ALA A 553 13.75 -10.06 46.22
C ALA A 553 14.35 -10.97 45.13
N ASP A 554 13.65 -12.03 44.74
CA ASP A 554 14.02 -12.82 43.56
C ASP A 554 13.76 -12.01 42.29
N LEU A 555 14.81 -11.79 41.49
CA LEU A 555 14.73 -11.05 40.23
C LEU A 555 13.92 -11.80 39.17
N VAL A 556 13.99 -13.14 39.14
CA VAL A 556 13.43 -13.91 38.02
C VAL A 556 11.91 -13.71 37.87
N PRO A 557 11.07 -13.83 38.92
CA PRO A 557 9.63 -13.60 38.80
C PRO A 557 9.28 -12.16 38.40
N LEU A 558 10.03 -11.16 38.90
CA LEU A 558 9.80 -9.74 38.58
C LEU A 558 10.00 -9.47 37.08
N VAL A 559 11.04 -10.06 36.50
CA VAL A 559 11.35 -9.94 35.06
C VAL A 559 10.33 -10.70 34.22
N VAL A 560 9.99 -11.93 34.61
CA VAL A 560 8.93 -12.72 33.95
C VAL A 560 7.61 -11.96 33.92
N GLU A 561 7.22 -11.30 35.03
CA GLU A 561 5.98 -10.53 35.09
C GLU A 561 5.94 -9.40 34.05
N LYS A 562 7.05 -8.66 33.85
CA LYS A 562 7.09 -7.57 32.87
C LYS A 562 7.15 -8.10 31.43
N LEU A 563 7.91 -9.16 31.18
CA LEU A 563 8.03 -9.78 29.86
C LEU A 563 6.77 -10.54 29.42
N ALA A 564 6.01 -11.12 30.34
CA ALA A 564 4.72 -11.75 30.06
C ALA A 564 3.74 -10.78 29.38
N ARG A 565 3.86 -9.48 29.65
CA ARG A 565 3.05 -8.43 29.02
C ARG A 565 3.33 -8.27 27.52
N CYS A 566 4.54 -8.62 27.06
CA CYS A 566 4.84 -8.67 25.64
C CYS A 566 4.07 -9.79 24.97
N PHE A 567 4.10 -11.01 25.51
CA PHE A 567 3.32 -12.14 24.97
C PHE A 567 1.80 -11.86 25.01
N GLN A 568 1.29 -11.18 26.04
CA GLN A 568 -0.10 -10.72 26.09
C GLN A 568 -0.45 -9.63 25.04
N GLY A 569 0.53 -9.11 24.29
CA GLY A 569 0.35 -8.03 23.33
C GLY A 569 0.03 -6.67 23.95
N ARG A 570 0.43 -6.45 25.21
CA ARG A 570 0.28 -5.18 25.94
C ARG A 570 1.51 -4.27 25.80
N LEU A 571 2.67 -4.85 25.49
CA LEU A 571 3.92 -4.17 25.20
C LEU A 571 4.55 -4.79 23.93
N PRO A 572 5.31 -4.04 23.14
CA PRO A 572 6.00 -4.59 21.96
C PRO A 572 7.17 -5.50 22.36
N LEU A 573 7.58 -6.42 21.50
CA LEU A 573 8.77 -7.26 21.75
C LEU A 573 10.10 -6.47 21.81
N THR A 574 10.18 -5.27 21.24
CA THR A 574 11.39 -4.42 21.38
C THR A 574 11.61 -3.90 22.80
N TYR A 575 10.54 -3.83 23.62
CA TYR A 575 10.68 -3.65 25.07
C TYR A 575 11.43 -4.83 25.71
N ALA A 576 11.12 -6.07 25.30
CA ALA A 576 11.74 -7.27 25.84
C ALA A 576 13.24 -7.35 25.48
N GLU A 577 13.59 -7.09 24.21
CA GLU A 577 14.99 -6.95 23.78
C GLU A 577 15.72 -5.89 24.62
N SER A 578 15.15 -4.69 24.73
CA SER A 578 15.76 -3.57 25.48
C SER A 578 15.95 -3.88 26.97
N LEU A 579 15.01 -4.60 27.59
CA LEU A 579 15.09 -4.96 29.01
C LEU A 579 16.20 -5.99 29.27
N LEU A 580 16.42 -6.90 28.31
CA LEU A 580 17.32 -8.04 28.46
C LEU A 580 18.76 -7.75 27.98
N ALA A 581 18.94 -6.82 27.04
CA ALA A 581 20.21 -6.57 26.34
C ALA A 581 21.42 -6.40 27.27
N ASP A 582 21.27 -5.58 28.32
CA ASP A 582 22.36 -5.28 29.25
C ASP A 582 22.59 -6.37 30.31
N TRP A 583 21.54 -7.11 30.71
CA TRP A 583 21.65 -8.17 31.71
C TRP A 583 22.50 -9.36 31.27
N ARG A 584 22.78 -9.45 29.96
CA ARG A 584 23.75 -10.39 29.38
C ARG A 584 25.13 -10.28 30.03
N ASN A 585 25.50 -9.08 30.52
CA ASN A 585 26.88 -8.66 30.75
C ASN A 585 27.45 -8.78 32.18
N ASN A 586 26.76 -9.37 33.19
CA ASN A 586 27.40 -10.13 34.30
C ASN A 586 26.49 -10.62 35.46
N GLU A 587 25.22 -10.17 35.59
CA GLU A 587 24.49 -10.38 36.87
C GLU A 587 23.76 -11.73 37.03
N TRP A 588 23.58 -12.47 35.94
CA TRP A 588 22.71 -13.66 35.92
C TRP A 588 23.49 -14.98 35.98
N THR A 589 23.34 -15.72 37.07
CA THR A 589 23.84 -17.11 37.20
C THR A 589 23.20 -18.03 36.16
N ARG A 590 23.88 -19.13 35.78
CA ARG A 590 23.33 -20.12 34.84
C ARG A 590 21.96 -20.64 35.29
N GLY A 591 21.80 -20.87 36.60
CA GLY A 591 20.54 -21.26 37.20
C GLY A 591 19.43 -20.21 37.06
N ALA A 592 19.72 -18.93 37.32
CA ALA A 592 18.76 -17.85 37.14
C ALA A 592 18.31 -17.71 35.67
N ARG A 593 19.24 -17.85 34.70
CA ARG A 593 18.90 -17.85 33.27
C ARG A 593 18.01 -19.03 32.88
N ALA A 594 18.33 -20.24 33.36
CA ALA A 594 17.51 -21.43 33.11
C ALA A 594 16.10 -21.30 33.72
N ARG A 595 15.98 -20.74 34.94
CA ARG A 595 14.69 -20.42 35.57
C ARG A 595 13.90 -19.40 34.73
N LEU A 596 14.54 -18.33 34.26
CA LEU A 596 13.92 -17.32 33.40
C LEU A 596 13.41 -17.93 32.10
N ARG A 597 14.23 -18.74 31.40
CA ARG A 597 13.83 -19.46 30.18
C ARG A 597 12.52 -20.21 30.38
N VAL A 598 12.48 -21.08 31.40
CA VAL A 598 11.34 -21.95 31.67
C VAL A 598 10.09 -21.14 32.03
N LEU A 599 10.21 -20.13 32.88
CA LEU A 599 9.08 -19.30 33.28
C LEU A 599 8.59 -18.36 32.17
N LEU A 600 9.47 -17.87 31.28
CA LEU A 600 9.06 -17.14 30.08
C LEU A 600 8.35 -18.04 29.08
N CYS A 601 8.83 -19.28 28.89
CA CYS A 601 8.13 -20.26 28.07
C CYS A 601 6.74 -20.57 28.64
N ASP A 602 6.60 -20.76 29.95
CA ASP A 602 5.30 -20.95 30.62
C ASP A 602 4.32 -19.82 30.29
N ARG A 603 4.76 -18.55 30.41
CA ARG A 603 3.95 -17.37 30.09
C ARG A 603 3.68 -17.16 28.61
N ALA A 604 4.59 -17.57 27.74
CA ALA A 604 4.38 -17.51 26.30
C ALA A 604 3.35 -18.57 25.85
N PHE A 605 3.44 -19.79 26.37
CA PHE A 605 2.49 -20.87 26.09
C PHE A 605 1.11 -20.55 26.68
N GLU A 606 1.04 -19.98 27.90
CA GLU A 606 -0.18 -19.43 28.50
C GLU A 606 -0.82 -18.33 27.63
N ALA A 607 -0.01 -17.56 26.90
CA ALA A 607 -0.46 -16.54 25.95
C ALA A 607 -0.68 -17.05 24.51
N GLY A 608 -0.68 -18.37 24.29
CA GLY A 608 -1.01 -18.99 22.99
C GLY A 608 0.14 -19.02 21.96
N PHE A 609 1.38 -18.75 22.37
CA PHE A 609 2.55 -18.90 21.49
C PHE A 609 2.92 -20.37 21.32
N GLU A 610 3.29 -20.74 20.11
CA GLU A 610 3.80 -22.07 19.79
C GLU A 610 5.31 -22.03 19.50
N VAL A 611 5.94 -23.21 19.44
CA VAL A 611 7.39 -23.36 19.19
C VAL A 611 7.83 -22.54 17.98
N THR A 612 7.09 -22.63 16.88
CA THR A 612 7.35 -21.88 15.63
C THR A 612 7.35 -20.36 15.86
N ASN A 613 6.43 -19.83 16.67
CA ASN A 613 6.37 -18.40 16.99
C ASN A 613 7.56 -17.95 17.85
N LEU A 614 8.00 -18.77 18.81
CA LEU A 614 9.18 -18.45 19.63
C LEU A 614 10.48 -18.48 18.80
N LEU A 615 10.61 -19.42 17.88
CA LEU A 615 11.75 -19.47 16.95
C LEU A 615 11.79 -18.23 16.04
N ASP A 616 10.64 -17.76 15.55
CA ASP A 616 10.57 -16.53 14.76
C ASP A 616 10.88 -15.27 15.60
N ILE A 617 10.44 -15.23 16.87
CA ILE A 617 10.85 -14.18 17.81
C ILE A 617 12.37 -14.16 17.94
N GLY A 618 13.02 -15.30 18.21
CA GLY A 618 14.48 -15.38 18.37
C GLY A 618 15.28 -14.94 17.14
N ARG A 619 14.71 -15.07 15.93
CA ARG A 619 15.29 -14.53 14.69
C ARG A 619 15.20 -13.01 14.59
N THR A 620 14.13 -12.41 15.13
CA THR A 620 13.91 -10.96 15.12
C THR A 620 14.51 -10.23 16.32
N GLY A 621 14.62 -10.93 17.45
CA GLY A 621 15.12 -10.45 18.73
C GLY A 621 16.14 -11.44 19.28
N PRO A 622 17.45 -11.24 19.03
CA PRO A 622 18.47 -12.24 19.36
C PRO A 622 18.69 -12.37 20.87
N VAL A 623 18.41 -11.34 21.68
CA VAL A 623 18.63 -11.42 23.13
C VAL A 623 17.53 -12.26 23.79
N LEU A 624 16.27 -12.03 23.41
CA LEU A 624 15.14 -12.85 23.83
C LEU A 624 15.26 -14.27 23.25
N GLY A 625 15.80 -14.42 22.04
CA GLY A 625 16.14 -15.72 21.44
C GLY A 625 17.12 -16.53 22.28
N GLU A 626 18.26 -15.94 22.68
CA GLU A 626 19.24 -16.59 23.57
C GLU A 626 18.58 -17.03 24.89
N ILE A 627 17.75 -16.18 25.49
CA ILE A 627 17.11 -16.44 26.78
C ILE A 627 15.99 -17.49 26.69
N LEU A 628 15.19 -17.49 25.63
CA LEU A 628 14.22 -18.55 25.36
C LEU A 628 14.92 -19.87 24.95
N GLY A 629 16.18 -19.81 24.51
CA GLY A 629 16.93 -20.95 23.99
C GLY A 629 16.40 -21.40 22.63
N THR A 630 16.16 -20.44 21.72
CA THR A 630 15.64 -20.70 20.36
C THR A 630 16.58 -21.50 19.47
N ASP A 631 17.86 -21.57 19.82
CA ASP A 631 18.84 -22.43 19.15
C ASP A 631 18.56 -23.93 19.39
N ASP A 632 17.85 -24.27 20.48
CA ASP A 632 17.40 -25.63 20.83
C ASP A 632 15.90 -25.77 20.59
N ALA A 633 15.52 -25.89 19.32
CA ALA A 633 14.13 -26.11 18.90
C ALA A 633 13.54 -27.42 19.47
N ALA A 634 14.37 -28.44 19.70
CA ALA A 634 13.93 -29.72 20.26
C ALA A 634 13.56 -29.60 21.75
N GLY A 635 14.41 -28.94 22.56
CA GLY A 635 14.09 -28.66 23.96
C GLY A 635 12.92 -27.69 24.13
N LEU A 636 12.75 -26.71 23.24
CA LEU A 636 11.53 -25.87 23.22
C LEU A 636 10.28 -26.68 22.91
N ALA A 637 10.33 -27.61 21.94
CA ALA A 637 9.21 -28.49 21.64
C ALA A 637 8.89 -29.47 22.80
N ALA A 638 9.91 -29.96 23.49
CA ALA A 638 9.74 -30.78 24.69
C ALA A 638 9.13 -30.01 25.87
N LEU A 639 9.58 -28.77 26.12
CA LEU A 639 8.96 -27.86 27.10
C LEU A 639 7.49 -27.59 26.75
N ARG A 640 7.18 -27.31 25.47
CA ARG A 640 5.82 -27.05 25.00
C ARG A 640 4.90 -28.27 25.12
N LEU A 641 5.41 -29.48 24.83
CA LEU A 641 4.68 -30.74 24.99
C LEU A 641 4.35 -31.00 26.46
N LEU A 642 5.37 -30.92 27.33
CA LEU A 642 5.22 -31.05 28.78
C LEU A 642 4.17 -30.07 29.31
N TRP A 643 4.23 -28.81 28.86
CA TRP A 643 3.27 -27.78 29.25
C TRP A 643 1.82 -28.18 28.95
N SER A 644 1.54 -28.63 27.71
CA SER A 644 0.19 -29.13 27.36
C SER A 644 -0.25 -30.39 28.11
N GLN A 645 0.68 -31.16 28.65
CA GLN A 645 0.39 -32.36 29.42
C GLN A 645 0.22 -32.09 30.93
N ARG A 646 0.49 -30.87 31.44
CA ARG A 646 0.26 -30.48 32.84
C ARG A 646 -1.17 -30.77 33.35
N PRO A 647 -2.25 -30.63 32.57
CA PRO A 647 -3.61 -30.96 33.05
C PRO A 647 -3.88 -32.45 33.19
N THR A 648 -3.22 -33.31 32.40
CA THR A 648 -3.47 -34.77 32.37
C THR A 648 -2.42 -35.59 33.09
N ARG A 649 -1.24 -35.00 33.35
CA ARG A 649 -0.11 -35.57 34.11
C ARG A 649 0.20 -37.05 33.77
N PRO A 650 0.42 -37.40 32.49
CA PRO A 650 0.64 -38.79 32.08
C PRO A 650 1.85 -39.44 32.78
N TRP A 651 2.81 -38.65 33.27
CA TRP A 651 3.95 -39.13 34.05
C TRP A 651 3.62 -39.54 35.49
N ASP A 652 2.42 -39.34 36.04
CA ASP A 652 2.11 -39.69 37.44
C ASP A 652 2.25 -41.20 37.72
N HIS A 653 2.11 -42.05 36.69
CA HIS A 653 2.42 -43.48 36.81
C HIS A 653 3.93 -43.77 37.01
N CYS A 654 4.82 -42.82 36.67
CA CYS A 654 6.23 -42.80 37.03
C CYS A 654 6.46 -42.27 38.47
N GLY A 655 5.41 -41.98 39.24
CA GLY A 655 5.48 -41.48 40.62
C GLY A 655 5.43 -39.95 40.72
N GLU A 656 5.68 -39.44 41.93
CA GLU A 656 5.61 -38.00 42.26
C GLU A 656 6.78 -37.19 41.66
N ALA A 657 6.78 -37.03 40.34
CA ALA A 657 7.71 -36.14 39.63
C ALA A 657 7.21 -34.68 39.66
N ARG A 658 8.12 -33.73 39.92
CA ARG A 658 7.90 -32.29 39.73
C ARG A 658 8.19 -31.90 38.29
N THR A 659 7.40 -31.00 37.73
CA THR A 659 7.73 -30.42 36.41
C THR A 659 8.80 -29.35 36.54
N VAL A 660 9.54 -29.12 35.46
CA VAL A 660 10.53 -28.03 35.39
C VAL A 660 9.91 -26.66 35.67
N PHE A 661 8.62 -26.46 35.37
CA PHE A 661 7.89 -25.24 35.73
C PHE A 661 7.76 -25.07 37.25
N ASP A 662 7.42 -26.15 37.95
CA ASP A 662 7.30 -26.18 39.42
C ASP A 662 8.67 -26.07 40.12
N LEU A 663 9.76 -26.46 39.44
CA LEU A 663 11.13 -26.22 39.90
C LEU A 663 11.57 -24.78 39.65
N ALA A 664 11.28 -24.23 38.46
CA ALA A 664 11.73 -22.89 38.08
C ALA A 664 11.07 -21.79 38.92
N ALA A 665 9.84 -22.01 39.38
CA ALA A 665 9.17 -21.14 40.34
C ALA A 665 9.93 -20.98 41.68
N ASP A 666 10.74 -21.97 42.07
CA ASP A 666 11.44 -22.02 43.35
C ASP A 666 12.95 -21.70 43.19
N PRO A 667 13.48 -20.64 43.83
CA PRO A 667 14.89 -20.27 43.71
C PRO A 667 15.85 -21.35 44.24
N GLY A 668 15.40 -22.25 45.13
CA GLY A 668 16.21 -23.34 45.66
C GLY A 668 16.69 -24.36 44.61
N PHE A 669 16.04 -24.40 43.44
CA PHE A 669 16.40 -25.31 42.33
C PHE A 669 17.22 -24.64 41.22
N ALA A 670 17.68 -23.40 41.41
CA ALA A 670 18.51 -22.69 40.43
C ALA A 670 19.76 -23.51 40.02
N ASP A 671 20.50 -24.08 40.97
CA ASP A 671 21.72 -24.83 40.67
C ASP A 671 21.46 -26.17 39.95
N LEU A 672 20.28 -26.77 40.14
CA LEU A 672 19.87 -27.96 39.39
C LEU A 672 19.61 -27.59 37.92
N LEU A 673 18.80 -26.54 37.69
CA LEU A 673 18.47 -26.03 36.36
C LEU A 673 19.71 -25.45 35.63
N GLY A 674 20.67 -24.91 36.37
CA GLY A 674 21.96 -24.45 35.83
C GLY A 674 22.91 -25.58 35.41
N ARG A 675 22.75 -26.79 35.96
CA ARG A 675 23.47 -28.01 35.52
C ARG A 675 22.73 -28.74 34.39
N HIS A 676 21.40 -28.77 34.43
CA HIS A 676 20.54 -29.46 33.48
C HIS A 676 19.54 -28.45 32.85
N PRO A 677 19.98 -27.61 31.88
CA PRO A 677 19.14 -26.59 31.28
C PRO A 677 18.05 -27.15 30.33
N ASP A 678 18.13 -28.45 30.00
CA ASP A 678 17.17 -29.23 29.21
C ASP A 678 16.24 -30.10 30.07
N LEU A 679 16.23 -29.91 31.40
CA LEU A 679 15.37 -30.62 32.36
C LEU A 679 13.88 -30.38 32.09
N LEU A 680 13.07 -31.43 32.23
CA LEU A 680 11.62 -31.43 31.99
C LEU A 680 10.84 -31.96 33.19
N LEU A 681 11.25 -33.13 33.70
CA LEU A 681 10.70 -33.72 34.93
C LEU A 681 11.86 -34.10 35.86
N TRP A 682 11.63 -33.94 37.15
CA TRP A 682 12.59 -34.29 38.19
C TRP A 682 11.90 -35.08 39.30
N GLN A 683 12.54 -36.15 39.73
CA GLN A 683 12.11 -36.92 40.89
C GLN A 683 13.30 -37.29 41.75
N ARG A 684 13.16 -37.10 43.07
CA ARG A 684 14.13 -37.55 44.06
C ARG A 684 13.43 -38.40 45.10
N GLU A 685 13.86 -39.64 45.23
CA GLU A 685 13.24 -40.65 46.10
C GLU A 685 14.18 -40.99 47.27
N PRO A 686 13.93 -40.48 48.50
CA PRO A 686 14.83 -40.68 49.64
C PRO A 686 14.94 -42.14 50.10
N SER A 687 13.94 -42.97 49.79
CA SER A 687 13.84 -44.38 50.16
C SER A 687 14.76 -45.30 49.36
N TRP A 688 15.31 -44.84 48.24
CA TRP A 688 16.22 -45.60 47.38
C TRP A 688 17.59 -44.93 47.41
N VAL A 689 18.62 -45.65 47.88
CA VAL A 689 19.97 -45.09 47.98
C VAL A 689 20.86 -45.81 46.99
N VAL A 690 21.43 -45.07 46.04
CA VAL A 690 22.14 -45.60 44.86
C VAL A 690 23.46 -44.85 44.69
N ALA A 691 24.54 -45.57 44.40
CA ALA A 691 25.82 -44.99 44.02
C ALA A 691 25.79 -44.47 42.58
N VAL A 692 26.71 -43.54 42.26
CA VAL A 692 27.04 -43.22 40.86
C VAL A 692 27.60 -44.49 40.18
N GLU A 693 27.42 -44.63 38.87
CA GLU A 693 27.85 -45.82 38.12
C GLU A 693 29.30 -46.22 38.43
N GLY A 694 29.50 -47.49 38.79
CA GLY A 694 30.82 -48.04 39.14
C GLY A 694 31.40 -47.57 40.48
N GLY A 695 30.78 -46.62 41.17
CA GLY A 695 31.20 -46.16 42.49
C GLY A 695 30.74 -47.09 43.62
N GLU A 696 31.52 -47.14 44.70
CA GLU A 696 31.14 -47.83 45.94
C GLU A 696 30.52 -46.86 46.96
N GLU A 697 31.06 -45.64 47.06
CA GLU A 697 30.56 -44.55 47.92
C GLU A 697 30.80 -43.16 47.28
N PRO A 698 30.06 -42.10 47.69
CA PRO A 698 28.91 -42.13 48.60
C PRO A 698 27.61 -42.49 47.86
N MET A 699 26.84 -43.42 48.43
CA MET A 699 25.47 -43.66 47.95
C MET A 699 24.58 -42.46 48.28
N ARG A 700 23.71 -42.05 47.36
CA ARG A 700 22.79 -40.91 47.53
C ARG A 700 21.35 -41.33 47.20
N ALA A 701 20.38 -40.57 47.69
CA ALA A 701 18.97 -40.73 47.29
C ALA A 701 18.86 -40.77 45.76
N ALA A 702 18.03 -41.66 45.22
CA ALA A 702 17.86 -41.84 43.78
C ALA A 702 17.30 -40.55 43.16
N GLU A 703 18.09 -39.94 42.27
CA GLU A 703 17.70 -38.78 41.47
C GLU A 703 17.44 -39.25 40.04
N ILE A 704 16.19 -39.14 39.59
CA ILE A 704 15.73 -39.50 38.24
C ILE A 704 15.29 -38.21 37.55
N MET A 705 15.76 -38.00 36.32
CA MET A 705 15.46 -36.79 35.56
C MET A 705 15.05 -37.16 34.14
N LEU A 706 14.01 -36.51 33.61
CA LEU A 706 13.75 -36.49 32.17
C LEU A 706 14.29 -35.16 31.61
N CYS A 707 15.18 -35.26 30.65
CA CYS A 707 15.70 -34.16 29.86
C CYS A 707 15.25 -34.29 28.40
N ALA A 708 15.31 -33.19 27.64
CA ALA A 708 14.88 -33.16 26.23
C ALA A 708 15.57 -34.18 25.31
N GLY A 709 16.76 -34.68 25.69
CA GLY A 709 17.43 -35.76 24.98
C GLY A 709 17.78 -36.98 25.83
N GLY A 710 16.96 -37.33 26.83
CA GLY A 710 17.09 -38.62 27.52
C GLY A 710 16.65 -38.65 28.98
N VAL A 711 16.60 -39.85 29.55
CA VAL A 711 16.39 -40.09 30.98
C VAL A 711 17.76 -40.14 31.67
N TRP A 712 17.89 -39.52 32.83
CA TRP A 712 19.05 -39.66 33.71
C TRP A 712 18.71 -40.45 34.97
N LEU A 713 19.66 -41.24 35.44
CA LEU A 713 19.70 -41.78 36.79
C LEU A 713 21.03 -41.36 37.43
N GLN A 714 20.96 -40.60 38.52
CA GLN A 714 22.11 -39.87 39.08
C GLN A 714 22.81 -39.04 37.98
N GLU A 715 24.07 -39.35 37.67
CA GLU A 715 24.90 -38.64 36.69
C GLU A 715 24.99 -39.38 35.33
N VAL A 716 24.20 -40.45 35.13
CA VAL A 716 24.21 -41.26 33.89
C VAL A 716 23.00 -40.96 33.03
N ARG A 717 23.24 -40.45 31.82
CA ARG A 717 22.23 -40.22 30.78
C ARG A 717 22.02 -41.46 29.90
N PHE A 718 20.77 -41.83 29.70
CA PHE A 718 20.29 -42.79 28.72
C PHE A 718 19.64 -42.00 27.57
N THR A 719 20.13 -42.19 26.35
CA THR A 719 19.58 -41.56 25.12
C THR A 719 18.59 -42.47 24.38
N GLU A 720 18.52 -43.73 24.80
CA GLU A 720 17.65 -44.78 24.26
C GLU A 720 17.16 -45.67 25.42
N ALA A 721 16.06 -46.39 25.24
CA ALA A 721 15.59 -47.35 26.23
C ALA A 721 16.57 -48.53 26.32
N PRO A 722 17.09 -48.90 27.51
CA PRO A 722 17.96 -50.05 27.64
C PRO A 722 17.19 -51.33 27.31
N THR A 723 17.84 -52.24 26.58
CA THR A 723 17.26 -53.54 26.18
C THR A 723 16.99 -54.49 27.35
N VAL A 724 17.64 -54.25 28.49
CA VAL A 724 17.59 -55.09 29.70
C VAL A 724 17.52 -54.17 30.92
N VAL A 725 16.56 -54.44 31.80
CA VAL A 725 16.46 -53.86 33.15
C VAL A 725 16.41 -55.04 34.13
N GLU A 726 17.51 -55.27 34.85
CA GLU A 726 17.68 -56.43 35.73
C GLU A 726 18.12 -56.01 37.14
N GLU A 727 17.48 -56.59 38.16
CA GLU A 727 17.97 -56.60 39.54
C GLU A 727 18.82 -57.85 39.77
N THR A 728 19.97 -57.67 40.41
CA THR A 728 20.71 -58.78 41.05
C THR A 728 20.90 -58.46 42.53
N ARG A 729 20.44 -59.34 43.42
CA ARG A 729 20.69 -59.22 44.86
C ARG A 729 22.07 -59.76 45.20
N THR A 730 22.81 -59.03 46.02
CA THR A 730 24.13 -59.41 46.53
C THR A 730 24.14 -59.35 48.06
N SER A 731 25.15 -59.94 48.70
CA SER A 731 25.32 -59.87 50.17
C SER A 731 25.60 -58.47 50.71
N PHE A 732 25.94 -57.49 49.85
CA PHE A 732 26.29 -56.12 50.21
C PHE A 732 25.29 -55.08 49.68
N GLY A 733 24.09 -55.52 49.26
CA GLY A 733 23.05 -54.66 48.69
C GLY A 733 22.51 -55.21 47.37
N GLY A 734 21.69 -54.43 46.68
CA GLY A 734 21.26 -54.77 45.32
C GLY A 734 22.16 -54.14 44.25
N GLN A 735 22.13 -54.72 43.06
CA GLN A 735 22.69 -54.14 41.85
C GLN A 735 21.57 -54.00 40.82
N LEU A 736 21.40 -52.80 40.28
CA LEU A 736 20.55 -52.51 39.13
C LEU A 736 21.40 -52.47 37.86
N THR A 737 21.04 -53.28 36.87
CA THR A 737 21.69 -53.31 35.55
C THR A 737 20.73 -52.72 34.53
N LEU A 738 21.13 -51.61 33.90
CA LEU A 738 20.38 -50.90 32.86
C LEU A 738 21.17 -50.99 31.54
N GLY A 739 20.90 -52.03 30.77
CA GLY A 739 21.69 -52.40 29.59
C GLY A 739 23.14 -52.68 29.96
N LYS A 740 24.08 -51.82 29.54
CA LYS A 740 25.51 -51.93 29.86
C LYS A 740 25.90 -51.26 31.19
N ARG A 741 25.01 -50.44 31.77
CA ARG A 741 25.26 -49.59 32.94
C ARG A 741 24.92 -50.35 34.23
N ARG A 742 25.72 -50.21 35.28
CA ARG A 742 25.52 -50.91 36.57
C ARG A 742 25.56 -49.93 37.73
N PHE A 743 24.53 -50.00 38.58
CA PHE A 743 24.37 -49.17 39.76
C PHE A 743 24.26 -50.08 40.99
N ARG A 744 25.04 -49.81 42.03
CA ARG A 744 24.88 -50.46 43.33
C ARG A 744 24.01 -49.59 44.24
N GLY A 745 23.29 -50.21 45.17
CA GLY A 745 22.54 -49.46 46.16
C GLY A 745 21.96 -50.31 47.29
N ALA A 746 21.33 -49.62 48.22
CA ALA A 746 20.67 -50.17 49.39
C ALA A 746 19.17 -49.92 49.34
N GLY A 747 18.40 -50.83 49.95
CA GLY A 747 16.93 -50.79 49.97
C GLY A 747 16.28 -51.50 48.79
N GLU A 748 15.07 -51.07 48.43
CA GLU A 748 14.19 -51.72 47.44
C GLU A 748 14.60 -51.46 45.99
N ILE A 749 15.72 -52.03 45.55
CA ILE A 749 16.19 -51.86 44.16
C ILE A 749 15.21 -52.42 43.13
N ASP A 750 14.45 -53.45 43.47
CA ASP A 750 13.31 -53.96 42.69
C ASP A 750 12.28 -52.86 42.34
N ALA A 751 11.95 -52.01 43.33
CA ALA A 751 11.01 -50.91 43.16
C ALA A 751 11.59 -49.83 42.24
N LEU A 752 12.90 -49.55 42.35
CA LEU A 752 13.63 -48.66 41.44
C LEU A 752 13.73 -49.25 40.02
N ALA A 753 13.95 -50.56 39.86
CA ALA A 753 14.02 -51.23 38.56
C ALA A 753 12.70 -51.04 37.79
N ARG A 754 11.57 -51.45 38.39
CA ARG A 754 10.23 -51.23 37.85
C ARG A 754 9.91 -49.75 37.63
N ARG A 755 10.47 -48.85 38.44
CA ARG A 755 10.30 -47.40 38.27
C ARG A 755 11.03 -46.90 37.03
N MET A 756 12.28 -47.33 36.81
CA MET A 756 13.07 -46.99 35.63
C MET A 756 12.43 -47.52 34.35
N GLU A 757 11.86 -48.74 34.34
CA GLU A 757 11.08 -49.24 33.19
C GLU A 757 9.93 -48.30 32.80
N ARG A 758 9.17 -47.80 33.77
CA ARG A 758 8.08 -46.84 33.53
C ARG A 758 8.61 -45.50 33.01
N TRP A 759 9.71 -44.99 33.56
CA TRP A 759 10.38 -43.80 33.05
C TRP A 759 10.86 -43.96 31.62
N PHE A 760 11.50 -45.09 31.27
CA PHE A 760 11.98 -45.34 29.92
C PHE A 760 10.83 -45.52 28.92
N ARG A 761 9.77 -46.24 29.30
CA ARG A 761 8.55 -46.35 28.48
C ARG A 761 7.95 -44.97 28.21
N PHE A 762 7.67 -44.20 29.26
CA PHE A 762 7.10 -42.87 29.14
C PHE A 762 7.99 -41.94 28.30
N ALA A 763 9.29 -41.90 28.57
CA ALA A 763 10.22 -41.03 27.87
C ALA A 763 10.35 -41.39 26.39
N PHE A 764 10.65 -42.64 26.06
CA PHE A 764 11.07 -43.04 24.71
C PHE A 764 9.93 -43.51 23.80
N ASN A 765 8.82 -44.00 24.35
CA ASN A 765 7.69 -44.46 23.54
C ASN A 765 6.59 -43.39 23.45
N ASP A 766 6.33 -42.67 24.54
CA ASP A 766 5.15 -41.81 24.66
C ASP A 766 5.49 -40.31 24.51
N PHE A 767 6.53 -39.83 25.20
CA PHE A 767 6.83 -38.39 25.32
C PHE A 767 7.77 -37.86 24.22
N LEU A 768 9.01 -38.35 24.13
CA LEU A 768 10.01 -37.81 23.20
C LEU A 768 9.59 -37.92 21.72
N PRO A 769 8.96 -39.02 21.24
CA PRO A 769 8.42 -39.08 19.88
C PRO A 769 7.35 -38.02 19.59
N GLY A 770 6.56 -37.63 20.61
CA GLY A 770 5.54 -36.59 20.49
C GLY A 770 6.10 -35.19 20.26
N THR A 771 7.37 -34.92 20.60
CA THR A 771 7.94 -33.56 20.47
C THR A 771 7.99 -33.08 19.01
N ALA A 772 8.17 -33.99 18.05
CA ALA A 772 8.20 -33.65 16.62
C ALA A 772 6.86 -33.12 16.10
N SER A 773 5.72 -33.61 16.61
CA SER A 773 4.40 -33.10 16.21
C SER A 773 4.13 -31.71 16.77
N VAL A 774 4.59 -31.43 17.99
CA VAL A 774 4.51 -30.12 18.64
C VAL A 774 5.43 -29.09 17.96
N ALA A 775 6.63 -29.50 17.53
CA ALA A 775 7.54 -28.62 16.78
C ALA A 775 6.95 -28.15 15.44
N ALA A 776 6.12 -28.98 14.80
CA ALA A 776 5.43 -28.65 13.55
C ALA A 776 4.12 -27.86 13.74
N TRP A 777 3.61 -27.76 14.97
CA TRP A 777 2.32 -27.14 15.27
C TRP A 777 2.37 -25.60 15.09
N ARG A 778 1.24 -25.03 14.68
CA ARG A 778 1.06 -23.59 14.45
C ARG A 778 -0.16 -23.09 15.22
N SER A 779 -0.02 -21.98 15.93
CA SER A 779 -1.11 -21.43 16.74
C SER A 779 -2.30 -20.99 15.87
N PRO A 780 -3.55 -21.36 16.22
CA PRO A 780 -4.73 -20.73 15.65
C PRO A 780 -4.93 -19.29 16.19
N GLU A 781 -4.43 -18.97 17.39
CA GLU A 781 -4.64 -17.69 18.07
C GLU A 781 -3.65 -16.59 17.63
N ARG A 782 -3.67 -16.28 16.33
CA ARG A 782 -2.77 -15.27 15.74
C ARG A 782 -2.90 -13.88 16.38
N GLY A 783 -4.09 -13.50 16.84
CA GLY A 783 -4.36 -12.13 17.31
C GLY A 783 -3.50 -11.64 18.47
N ALA A 784 -3.10 -12.51 19.42
CA ALA A 784 -2.21 -12.14 20.52
C ALA A 784 -0.76 -12.00 20.04
N ILE A 785 -0.29 -12.98 19.27
CA ILE A 785 1.04 -13.03 18.65
C ILE A 785 1.30 -11.77 17.81
N LEU A 786 0.33 -11.36 17.00
CA LEU A 786 0.44 -10.18 16.14
C LEU A 786 0.55 -8.87 16.94
N ARG A 787 -0.19 -8.71 18.04
CA ARG A 787 -0.04 -7.53 18.92
C ARG A 787 1.32 -7.50 19.60
N ALA A 788 1.83 -8.64 20.09
CA ALA A 788 3.16 -8.74 20.68
C ALA A 788 4.27 -8.29 19.71
N TRP A 789 4.13 -8.67 18.43
CA TRP A 789 5.06 -8.31 17.35
C TRP A 789 4.95 -6.85 16.89
N GLY A 790 4.17 -6.01 17.57
CA GLY A 790 4.03 -4.59 17.24
C GLY A 790 3.19 -4.33 15.99
N ALA A 791 2.23 -5.21 15.68
CA ALA A 791 1.31 -4.97 14.57
C ALA A 791 0.50 -3.68 14.80
N ALA A 792 0.66 -2.73 13.89
CA ALA A 792 -0.03 -1.44 13.92
C ALA A 792 -1.17 -1.42 12.89
N PRO A 793 -2.32 -0.81 13.19
CA PRO A 793 -3.32 -0.51 12.17
C PRO A 793 -2.77 0.57 11.24
N CYS A 794 -2.93 0.38 9.93
CA CYS A 794 -2.60 1.42 8.97
C CYS A 794 -3.46 2.69 9.22
N PRO A 795 -2.87 3.89 9.30
CA PRO A 795 -3.61 5.11 9.66
C PRO A 795 -4.69 5.51 8.64
N GLU A 796 -4.61 5.02 7.39
CA GLU A 796 -5.59 5.33 6.35
C GLU A 796 -6.64 4.23 6.11
N CYS A 797 -6.24 2.94 6.13
CA CYS A 797 -7.15 1.84 5.80
C CYS A 797 -7.54 0.96 7.01
N GLY A 798 -6.99 1.22 8.19
CA GLY A 798 -7.28 0.49 9.44
C GLY A 798 -6.76 -0.96 9.51
N HIS A 799 -6.32 -1.54 8.39
CA HIS A 799 -5.83 -2.91 8.32
C HIS A 799 -4.50 -3.06 9.09
N TYR A 800 -4.41 -4.11 9.91
CA TYR A 800 -3.23 -4.39 10.71
C TYR A 800 -2.09 -4.94 9.85
N MET A 801 -0.90 -4.43 10.10
CA MET A 801 0.33 -4.80 9.40
C MET A 801 1.49 -4.91 10.39
N LEU A 802 2.47 -5.76 10.10
CA LEU A 802 3.77 -5.70 10.78
C LEU A 802 4.62 -4.65 10.07
N PRO A 803 4.90 -3.50 10.71
CA PRO A 803 5.68 -2.44 10.08
C PRO A 803 7.13 -2.86 9.89
N ARG A 804 7.71 -2.44 8.78
CA ARG A 804 9.15 -2.53 8.47
C ARG A 804 9.63 -1.17 7.98
N VAL A 805 10.51 -0.54 8.74
CA VAL A 805 11.02 0.81 8.43
C VAL A 805 11.67 0.82 7.05
N GLY A 806 11.26 1.75 6.17
CA GLY A 806 11.81 1.87 4.83
C GLY A 806 11.51 0.71 3.87
N ALA A 807 10.51 -0.10 4.22
CA ALA A 807 10.06 -1.29 3.49
C ALA A 807 8.52 -1.41 3.49
N ILE A 808 7.99 -2.27 2.64
CA ILE A 808 6.59 -2.69 2.73
C ILE A 808 6.43 -3.56 3.98
N GLY A 809 5.44 -3.23 4.82
CA GLY A 809 5.06 -4.04 5.96
C GLY A 809 4.41 -5.36 5.54
N VAL A 810 4.39 -6.34 6.45
CA VAL A 810 3.76 -7.64 6.18
C VAL A 810 2.26 -7.55 6.45
N ALA A 811 1.43 -7.93 5.47
CA ALA A 811 -0.02 -7.99 5.61
C ALA A 811 -0.41 -9.16 6.52
N LEU A 812 -1.39 -8.94 7.40
CA LEU A 812 -1.76 -9.95 8.40
C LEU A 812 -3.00 -10.77 8.02
N ASP A 813 -3.79 -10.29 7.06
CA ASP A 813 -4.92 -11.04 6.51
C ASP A 813 -4.50 -12.07 5.44
N GLU A 814 -3.31 -11.91 4.81
CA GLU A 814 -2.89 -12.72 3.64
C GLU A 814 -2.08 -13.98 3.97
N ALA A 815 -1.74 -14.23 5.25
CA ALA A 815 -1.10 -15.48 5.68
C ALA A 815 -2.11 -16.65 5.84
N ALA A 816 -3.06 -16.78 4.92
CA ALA A 816 -3.92 -17.96 4.79
C ALA A 816 -3.10 -19.15 4.23
N PRO A 817 -3.49 -20.40 4.52
CA PRO A 817 -2.59 -21.51 4.89
C PRO A 817 -1.41 -21.83 3.96
#